data_AF-A0A5N6MVX1-F1
#
_entry.id   AF-A0A5N6MVX1-F1
#
_cell.length_a   1.000
_cell.length_b   1.000
_cell.length_c   1.000
_cell.angle_alpha   90.00
_cell.angle_beta   90.00
_cell.angle_gamma   90.00
#
_symmetry.space_group_name_H-M   'P 1'
#
loop_
_entity.id
_entity.type
_entity.pdbx_description
1 polymer ?
#
loop_
_entity_poly.entity_id
_entity_poly.type
_entity_poly.pdbx_seq_one_letter_code
_entity_poly.pdbx_strand_id
1 'polypeptide(L)'
;MALLQPFSDAAKTTHNSHKFGFKLSPTNYGYWKAMVQPFLLTNNLFGYVDNTIPCPPPTIQLPPPSDKEPAPPPQPNPNHTTWIVNDAHVRMLIVSTISESSFAHVQTSNTARDLWLTLERAYAPNTSSRQYTLKTQLLKLEMKSDETSSAYLTRAQEYADALANIGDPMKEPDLVMLVVSGLRDEYNGLKTNLLTRQFPTAFTELHALLLDHDFMIRKSIPTLSPAQAFTASSQPANNPSTPIPSNTIQTLQHLITQLSLQVQPQPTIPSQPQAFYTNRSGTARGRGQNNRRGRGSFHSSNSRNSSGLNRNQFSWASTQNTVFGTCNRCFENFGFWKFVLALSKLIICCLYNIINHLTMVDTQDNDKNIEIWKIKKLIKALEAARGNGTSMISLIMPPRDQISRVTKMLGDEFGTASNIKSRVNRQSVLGAITSAQQRLKLYNKVPPNGLVLYTGTIVTEDGKEKKVTIDFEPFRPINASLYLCDNKFHTEALNELLESDDKFGFIIMDGNGTLFGTLSGNTREVLHKFSVDLPKKHGRGGQSALRFARLRMEKRHNYVRKTAELATQFYINPSTSQPNVSGLILAGSADFKTELSQSDMFDPRLQAKILNVVDVSYGGENGFNQAIELSAELLANVKFIQEKHLIGKYFEEISQDTGKFVFGVDDTLKTLEMGAVDILIVWENLDITRYTLKNITTGEVIIKHLNKEQESDQKNFRDSTTNAELEVQEKMSLLEWFANEYRKFGCTLEFVTNKSQEGSQFCRGFGGIGGILRYQLDIRSFDELSDDELATIVQWTGVKERLSRAVVTIGGTTAQAHCQVQRLFDERLEVVVIMKKDLLLRIQYQQEKYLPIWVVMAL
;
A
#
# COMPACT_ATOMS: atom_id res chain seq x y z
N MET A 1 11.43 4.84 -49.73
CA MET A 1 11.41 5.05 -48.26
C MET A 1 12.09 3.88 -47.59
N ALA A 2 12.78 4.08 -46.46
CA ALA A 2 13.25 2.98 -45.63
C ALA A 2 12.06 2.25 -44.99
N LEU A 3 12.22 0.96 -44.67
CA LEU A 3 11.20 0.19 -43.96
C LEU A 3 11.22 0.54 -42.46
N LEU A 4 10.07 0.95 -41.92
CA LEU A 4 9.90 1.16 -40.48
C LEU A 4 9.79 -0.19 -39.77
N GLN A 5 10.85 -0.58 -39.07
CA GLN A 5 10.85 -1.79 -38.26
C GLN A 5 9.96 -1.63 -37.00
N PRO A 6 9.19 -2.66 -36.61
CA PRO A 6 8.49 -2.67 -35.34
C PRO A 6 9.50 -2.85 -34.19
N PHE A 7 9.22 -2.25 -33.03
CA PHE A 7 10.05 -2.48 -31.84
C PHE A 7 10.09 -3.97 -31.45
N SER A 8 11.29 -4.49 -31.13
CA SER A 8 11.46 -5.83 -30.58
C SER A 8 10.91 -5.92 -29.15
N ASP A 9 10.50 -7.10 -28.71
CA ASP A 9 9.89 -7.27 -27.38
C ASP A 9 10.90 -7.03 -26.25
N ALA A 10 12.20 -7.27 -26.49
CA ALA A 10 13.27 -6.86 -25.60
C ALA A 10 13.32 -5.33 -25.42
N ALA A 11 13.19 -4.55 -26.50
CA ALA A 11 13.16 -3.09 -26.42
C ALA A 11 11.91 -2.59 -25.67
N LYS A 12 10.73 -3.16 -25.94
CA LYS A 12 9.49 -2.85 -25.20
C LYS A 12 9.63 -3.12 -23.70
N THR A 13 10.24 -4.25 -23.34
CA THR A 13 10.52 -4.61 -21.93
C THR A 13 11.45 -3.59 -21.29
N THR A 14 12.54 -3.20 -21.95
CA THR A 14 13.45 -2.15 -21.47
C THR A 14 12.72 -0.81 -21.26
N HIS A 15 11.94 -0.35 -22.25
CA HIS A 15 11.18 0.91 -22.13
C HIS A 15 10.17 0.86 -20.96
N ASN A 16 9.47 -0.25 -20.78
CA ASN A 16 8.50 -0.43 -19.69
C ASN A 16 9.15 -0.61 -18.31
N SER A 17 10.41 -1.07 -18.25
CA SER A 17 11.12 -1.26 -16.97
C SER A 17 11.58 0.04 -16.32
N HIS A 18 11.64 1.14 -17.08
CA HIS A 18 12.15 2.42 -16.61
C HIS A 18 11.13 3.16 -15.72
N LYS A 19 11.35 3.12 -14.40
CA LYS A 19 10.50 3.83 -13.42
C LYS A 19 10.84 5.33 -13.38
N PHE A 20 9.88 6.17 -13.75
CA PHE A 20 9.97 7.62 -13.61
C PHE A 20 9.68 8.02 -12.15
N GLY A 21 10.46 8.98 -11.61
CA GLY A 21 10.45 9.28 -10.17
C GLY A 21 9.20 10.00 -9.67
N PHE A 22 8.43 10.61 -10.57
CA PHE A 22 7.16 11.28 -10.28
C PHE A 22 6.26 11.26 -11.52
N LYS A 23 4.95 11.44 -11.33
CA LYS A 23 3.94 11.55 -12.39
C LYS A 23 3.63 13.01 -12.70
N LEU A 24 3.19 13.30 -13.93
CA LEU A 24 2.72 14.62 -14.34
C LEU A 24 1.52 15.07 -13.50
N SER A 25 1.64 16.24 -12.88
CA SER A 25 0.59 16.98 -12.19
C SER A 25 0.44 18.38 -12.83
N PRO A 26 -0.64 19.12 -12.52
CA PRO A 26 -0.83 20.49 -13.02
C PRO A 26 0.24 21.51 -12.61
N THR A 27 1.11 21.18 -11.64
CA THR A 27 2.17 22.07 -11.14
C THR A 27 3.58 21.68 -11.57
N ASN A 28 3.83 20.42 -11.97
CA ASN A 28 5.20 19.92 -12.20
C ASN A 28 5.59 19.73 -13.68
N TYR A 29 4.79 20.25 -14.63
CA TYR A 29 4.98 20.03 -16.07
C TYR A 29 6.41 20.31 -16.58
N GLY A 30 7.08 21.35 -16.08
CA GLY A 30 8.47 21.64 -16.45
C GLY A 30 9.45 20.53 -16.06
N TYR A 31 9.38 20.07 -14.81
CA TYR A 31 10.20 18.95 -14.32
C TYR A 31 9.87 17.64 -15.07
N TRP A 32 8.59 17.40 -15.36
CA TRP A 32 8.15 16.24 -16.14
C TRP A 32 8.70 16.28 -17.58
N LYS A 33 8.58 17.42 -18.27
CA LYS A 33 9.11 17.63 -19.61
C LYS A 33 10.64 17.43 -19.64
N ALA A 34 11.34 17.99 -18.65
CA ALA A 34 12.79 17.83 -18.48
C ALA A 34 13.23 16.37 -18.23
N MET A 35 12.37 15.51 -17.68
CA MET A 35 12.67 14.07 -17.49
C MET A 35 12.28 13.22 -18.71
N VAL A 36 11.10 13.45 -19.29
CA VAL A 36 10.55 12.60 -20.36
C VAL A 36 11.16 12.93 -21.73
N GLN A 37 11.46 14.20 -22.02
CA GLN A 37 12.04 14.58 -23.32
C GLN A 37 13.42 13.93 -23.56
N PRO A 38 14.39 13.92 -22.62
CA PRO A 38 15.64 13.19 -22.79
C PRO A 38 15.44 11.67 -22.95
N PHE A 39 14.52 11.06 -22.19
CA PHE A 39 14.22 9.63 -22.31
C PHE A 39 13.66 9.25 -23.69
N LEU A 40 12.80 10.08 -24.26
CA LEU A 40 12.28 9.87 -25.62
C LEU A 40 13.37 10.11 -26.69
N LEU A 41 14.32 11.01 -26.44
CA LEU A 41 15.45 11.26 -27.34
C LEU A 41 16.47 10.11 -27.34
N THR A 42 16.90 9.62 -26.17
CA THR A 42 17.92 8.54 -26.08
C THR A 42 17.44 7.22 -26.68
N ASN A 43 16.14 6.94 -26.61
CA ASN A 43 15.53 5.75 -27.22
C ASN A 43 15.05 5.97 -28.68
N ASN A 44 15.36 7.12 -29.31
CA ASN A 44 14.91 7.52 -30.65
C ASN A 44 13.37 7.55 -30.84
N LEU A 45 12.61 7.64 -29.75
CA LEU A 45 11.13 7.67 -29.75
C LEU A 45 10.57 9.07 -30.03
N PHE A 46 11.35 10.13 -29.78
CA PHE A 46 10.91 11.53 -29.92
C PHE A 46 10.46 11.90 -31.34
N GLY A 47 10.93 11.19 -32.38
CA GLY A 47 10.56 11.48 -33.78
C GLY A 47 9.08 11.24 -34.11
N TYR A 48 8.38 10.41 -33.34
CA TYR A 48 6.91 10.23 -33.43
C TYR A 48 6.16 11.40 -32.77
N VAL A 49 6.76 12.06 -31.77
CA VAL A 49 6.20 13.24 -31.11
C VAL A 49 6.45 14.50 -31.93
N ASP A 50 7.65 14.67 -32.48
CA ASP A 50 8.05 15.89 -33.18
C ASP A 50 7.71 15.92 -34.69
N ASN A 51 6.94 14.94 -35.19
CA ASN A 51 6.58 14.80 -36.60
C ASN A 51 7.76 14.60 -37.58
N THR A 52 8.99 14.36 -37.11
CA THR A 52 10.12 14.01 -38.00
C THR A 52 9.94 12.63 -38.64
N ILE A 53 9.10 11.77 -38.04
CA ILE A 53 8.56 10.54 -38.65
C ILE A 53 7.05 10.73 -38.85
N PRO A 54 6.60 11.41 -39.92
CA PRO A 54 5.17 11.60 -40.19
C PRO A 54 4.49 10.28 -40.55
N CYS A 55 3.19 10.16 -40.27
CA CYS A 55 2.40 8.98 -40.63
C CYS A 55 2.40 8.80 -42.17
N PRO A 56 2.87 7.66 -42.70
CA PRO A 56 2.92 7.43 -44.15
C PRO A 56 1.51 7.09 -44.68
N PRO A 57 1.19 7.39 -45.96
CA PRO A 57 -0.14 7.11 -46.50
C PRO A 57 -0.47 5.61 -46.43
N PRO A 58 -1.75 5.24 -46.21
CA PRO A 58 -2.16 3.85 -46.00
C PRO A 58 -1.98 2.97 -47.24
N THR A 59 -1.82 3.59 -48.42
CA THR A 59 -1.84 2.92 -49.72
C THR A 59 -0.81 3.54 -50.65
N ILE A 60 -0.14 2.73 -51.46
CA ILE A 60 0.86 3.12 -52.45
C ILE A 60 0.29 2.89 -53.85
N GLN A 61 0.43 3.89 -54.72
CA GLN A 61 0.27 3.73 -56.17
C GLN A 61 1.64 3.41 -56.77
N LEU A 62 1.75 2.29 -57.49
CA LEU A 62 2.93 1.95 -58.28
C LEU A 62 2.83 2.68 -59.64
N PRO A 63 3.92 3.29 -60.15
CA PRO A 63 3.91 3.85 -61.50
C PRO A 63 3.71 2.74 -62.54
N PRO A 64 3.04 3.02 -63.67
CA PRO A 64 2.81 2.02 -64.71
C PRO A 64 4.13 1.58 -65.37
N PRO A 65 4.30 0.30 -65.73
CA PRO A 65 5.51 -0.19 -66.38
C PRO A 65 5.64 0.23 -67.86
N SER A 66 4.55 0.67 -68.50
CA SER A 66 4.57 1.38 -69.80
C SER A 66 3.26 2.16 -70.01
N ASP A 67 3.26 3.14 -70.93
CA ASP A 67 2.13 4.04 -71.22
C ASP A 67 0.90 3.39 -71.89
N LYS A 68 0.76 2.06 -71.85
CA LYS A 68 -0.30 1.30 -72.57
C LYS A 68 -1.06 0.27 -71.73
N GLU A 69 -0.80 0.16 -70.43
CA GLU A 69 -1.60 -0.68 -69.53
C GLU A 69 -2.23 0.15 -68.39
N PRO A 70 -3.43 -0.22 -67.90
CA PRO A 70 -4.07 0.46 -66.78
C PRO A 70 -3.24 0.28 -65.49
N ALA A 71 -3.20 1.31 -64.66
CA ALA A 71 -2.41 1.29 -63.42
C ALA A 71 -2.86 0.15 -62.48
N PRO A 72 -1.92 -0.55 -61.82
CA PRO A 72 -2.25 -1.67 -60.93
C PRO A 72 -3.05 -1.20 -59.71
N PRO A 73 -3.87 -2.08 -59.10
CA PRO A 73 -4.73 -1.72 -57.98
C PRO A 73 -3.90 -1.21 -56.78
N PRO A 74 -4.39 -0.20 -56.03
CA PRO A 74 -3.63 0.41 -54.94
C PRO A 74 -3.23 -0.58 -53.85
N GLN A 75 -1.93 -0.73 -53.57
CA GLN A 75 -1.42 -1.71 -52.60
C GLN A 75 -1.31 -1.12 -51.19
N PRO A 76 -1.68 -1.86 -50.12
CA PRO A 76 -1.59 -1.38 -48.75
C PRO A 76 -0.13 -1.21 -48.30
N ASN A 77 0.16 -0.12 -47.58
CA ASN A 77 1.52 0.24 -47.18
C ASN A 77 1.93 -0.47 -45.87
N PRO A 78 2.92 -1.37 -45.86
CA PRO A 78 3.35 -2.06 -44.64
C PRO A 78 3.99 -1.11 -43.59
N ASN A 79 4.45 0.08 -44.00
CA ASN A 79 5.00 1.07 -43.06
C ASN A 79 3.90 1.81 -42.27
N HIS A 80 2.65 1.82 -42.76
CA HIS A 80 1.54 2.47 -42.06
C HIS A 80 1.12 1.66 -40.82
N THR A 81 1.08 0.33 -40.93
CA THR A 81 0.77 -0.54 -39.78
C THR A 81 1.89 -0.55 -38.74
N THR A 82 3.17 -0.58 -39.15
CA THR A 82 4.28 -0.49 -38.18
C THR A 82 4.38 0.89 -37.52
N TRP A 83 4.10 1.98 -38.25
CA TRP A 83 4.02 3.33 -37.67
C TRP A 83 2.93 3.42 -36.59
N ILE A 84 1.72 2.90 -36.84
CA ILE A 84 0.61 2.89 -35.86
C ILE A 84 0.98 2.10 -34.60
N VAL A 85 1.61 0.93 -34.73
CA VAL A 85 2.03 0.11 -33.58
C VAL A 85 3.11 0.84 -32.76
N ASN A 86 4.03 1.53 -33.42
CA ASN A 86 5.09 2.29 -32.76
C ASN A 86 4.55 3.56 -32.07
N ASP A 87 3.67 4.34 -32.71
CA ASP A 87 2.98 5.50 -32.08
C ASP A 87 2.15 5.07 -30.86
N ALA A 88 1.41 3.97 -30.95
CA ALA A 88 0.64 3.43 -29.84
C ALA A 88 1.53 3.02 -28.64
N HIS A 89 2.74 2.49 -28.89
CA HIS A 89 3.71 2.20 -27.83
C HIS A 89 4.28 3.48 -27.20
N VAL A 90 4.61 4.51 -27.99
CA VAL A 90 5.06 5.82 -27.46
C VAL A 90 3.93 6.49 -26.67
N ARG A 91 2.67 6.41 -27.13
CA ARG A 91 1.51 6.91 -26.40
C ARG A 91 1.31 6.19 -25.07
N MET A 92 1.51 4.87 -25.02
CA MET A 92 1.47 4.11 -23.76
C MET A 92 2.56 4.56 -22.76
N LEU A 93 3.79 4.77 -23.25
CA LEU A 93 4.91 5.27 -22.42
C LEU A 93 4.66 6.69 -21.91
N ILE A 94 4.05 7.57 -22.70
CA ILE A 94 3.64 8.90 -22.23
C ILE A 94 2.55 8.75 -21.16
N VAL A 95 1.48 7.99 -21.42
CA VAL A 95 0.35 7.81 -20.49
C VAL A 95 0.76 7.22 -19.14
N SER A 96 1.72 6.29 -19.08
CA SER A 96 2.18 5.72 -17.81
C SER A 96 2.86 6.75 -16.88
N THR A 97 3.35 7.86 -17.42
CA THR A 97 3.92 8.99 -16.65
C THR A 97 2.90 10.02 -16.18
N ILE A 98 1.62 9.88 -16.53
CA ILE A 98 0.56 10.86 -16.23
C ILE A 98 -0.17 10.51 -14.92
N SER A 99 -0.55 11.52 -14.12
CA SER A 99 -1.42 11.31 -12.94
C SER A 99 -2.91 11.31 -13.33
N GLU A 100 -3.75 10.71 -12.50
CA GLU A 100 -5.20 10.64 -12.71
C GLU A 100 -5.83 12.03 -12.93
N SER A 101 -5.39 13.04 -12.19
CA SER A 101 -5.83 14.44 -12.33
C SER A 101 -5.56 15.06 -13.72
N SER A 102 -4.62 14.49 -14.47
CA SER A 102 -4.24 14.92 -15.82
C SER A 102 -4.83 14.05 -16.92
N PHE A 103 -5.54 12.97 -16.58
CA PHE A 103 -6.02 11.97 -17.55
C PHE A 103 -7.13 12.50 -18.48
N ALA A 104 -7.83 13.57 -18.11
CA ALA A 104 -8.84 14.23 -18.96
C ALA A 104 -8.27 14.66 -20.33
N HIS A 105 -6.98 15.06 -20.37
CA HIS A 105 -6.30 15.46 -21.60
C HIS A 105 -5.87 14.28 -22.50
N VAL A 106 -5.93 13.04 -21.99
CA VAL A 106 -5.60 11.82 -22.74
C VAL A 106 -6.76 11.39 -23.63
N GLN A 107 -8.00 11.61 -23.19
CA GLN A 107 -9.21 11.15 -23.89
C GLN A 107 -9.46 11.84 -25.24
N THR A 108 -8.92 13.06 -25.41
CA THR A 108 -9.10 13.86 -26.62
C THR A 108 -8.11 13.56 -27.74
N SER A 109 -6.98 12.90 -27.44
CA SER A 109 -5.83 12.77 -28.34
C SER A 109 -5.67 11.37 -28.92
N ASN A 110 -5.64 11.25 -30.26
CA ASN A 110 -5.49 9.96 -30.93
C ASN A 110 -4.04 9.49 -31.10
N THR A 111 -3.09 10.40 -31.32
CA THR A 111 -1.65 10.08 -31.56
C THR A 111 -0.76 10.53 -30.41
N ALA A 112 0.47 10.01 -30.31
CA ALA A 112 1.42 10.43 -29.29
C ALA A 112 1.79 11.93 -29.39
N ARG A 113 1.88 12.47 -30.61
CA ARG A 113 2.09 13.92 -30.85
C ARG A 113 0.93 14.77 -30.36
N ASP A 114 -0.31 14.38 -30.66
CA ASP A 114 -1.48 15.18 -30.28
C ASP A 114 -1.72 15.15 -28.77
N LEU A 115 -1.37 14.02 -28.11
CA LEU A 115 -1.30 13.93 -26.66
C LEU A 115 -0.28 14.92 -26.09
N TRP A 116 0.96 14.91 -26.60
CA TRP A 116 2.02 15.82 -26.16
C TRP A 116 1.63 17.29 -26.32
N LEU A 117 1.11 17.68 -27.49
CA LEU A 117 0.64 19.03 -27.76
C LEU A 117 -0.55 19.43 -26.90
N THR A 118 -1.43 18.49 -26.54
CA THR A 118 -2.58 18.77 -25.66
C THR A 118 -2.14 18.98 -24.21
N LEU A 119 -1.17 18.19 -23.71
CA LEU A 119 -0.56 18.41 -22.39
C LEU A 119 0.22 19.73 -22.33
N GLU A 120 0.95 20.08 -23.39
CA GLU A 120 1.66 21.35 -23.51
C GLU A 120 0.69 22.55 -23.51
N ARG A 121 -0.40 22.49 -24.29
CA ARG A 121 -1.47 23.51 -24.26
C ARG A 121 -2.17 23.61 -22.90
N ALA A 122 -2.33 22.49 -22.19
CA ALA A 122 -3.03 22.46 -20.91
C ALA A 122 -2.20 23.06 -19.76
N TYR A 123 -0.91 22.69 -19.67
CA TYR A 123 -0.06 23.03 -18.52
C TYR A 123 0.99 24.11 -18.78
N ALA A 124 1.33 24.37 -20.06
CA ALA A 124 2.15 25.50 -20.48
C ALA A 124 1.46 26.34 -21.60
N PRO A 125 0.22 26.84 -21.40
CA PRO A 125 -0.48 27.64 -22.40
C PRO A 125 0.28 28.94 -22.70
N ASN A 126 1.04 28.95 -23.80
CA ASN A 126 1.75 30.13 -24.29
C ASN A 126 0.73 31.18 -24.80
N THR A 127 0.26 31.98 -23.85
CA THR A 127 -0.79 32.98 -24.00
C THR A 127 -0.36 34.25 -23.28
N SER A 128 -0.45 35.39 -23.95
CA SER A 128 -0.01 36.69 -23.39
C SER A 128 -0.76 37.06 -22.11
N SER A 129 -2.00 36.56 -21.93
CA SER A 129 -2.76 36.72 -20.68
C SER A 129 -2.13 35.95 -19.51
N ARG A 130 -1.74 34.67 -19.70
CA ARG A 130 -1.06 33.89 -18.65
C ARG A 130 0.32 34.45 -18.33
N GLN A 131 1.08 34.86 -19.36
CA GLN A 131 2.36 35.56 -19.24
C GLN A 131 2.21 36.86 -18.41
N TYR A 132 1.21 37.69 -18.74
CA TYR A 132 0.90 38.91 -17.99
C TYR A 132 0.45 38.63 -16.56
N THR A 133 -0.39 37.62 -16.34
CA THR A 133 -0.81 37.19 -15.00
C THR A 133 0.38 36.76 -14.15
N LEU A 134 1.26 35.91 -14.66
CA LEU A 134 2.44 35.43 -13.93
C LEU A 134 3.42 36.59 -13.62
N LYS A 135 3.71 37.46 -14.60
CA LYS A 135 4.53 38.67 -14.35
C LYS A 135 3.88 39.58 -13.31
N THR A 136 2.55 39.73 -13.32
CA THR A 136 1.81 40.53 -12.32
C THR A 136 1.78 39.86 -10.94
N GLN A 137 1.79 38.52 -10.86
CA GLN A 137 1.90 37.77 -9.60
C GLN A 137 3.30 37.88 -9.00
N LEU A 138 4.35 37.82 -9.84
CA LEU A 138 5.74 37.99 -9.41
C LEU A 138 6.03 39.44 -9.00
N LEU A 139 5.47 40.44 -9.69
CA LEU A 139 5.51 41.86 -9.31
C LEU A 139 4.71 42.19 -8.03
N LYS A 140 3.83 41.30 -7.58
CA LYS A 140 3.02 41.44 -6.35
C LYS A 140 3.34 40.36 -5.32
N LEU A 141 4.54 39.77 -5.42
CA LEU A 141 5.00 38.73 -4.53
C LEU A 141 5.50 39.37 -3.23
N GLU A 142 4.73 39.24 -2.16
CA GLU A 142 5.06 39.72 -0.82
C GLU A 142 5.10 38.54 0.17
N MET A 143 6.04 38.56 1.12
CA MET A 143 6.22 37.48 2.09
C MET A 143 5.21 37.56 3.24
N LYS A 144 4.26 36.62 3.28
CA LYS A 144 3.18 36.56 4.28
C LYS A 144 3.72 36.38 5.71
N SER A 145 2.91 36.78 6.71
CA SER A 145 3.27 36.74 8.15
C SER A 145 3.66 35.35 8.67
N ASP A 146 2.92 34.33 8.23
CA ASP A 146 2.97 32.98 8.82
C ASP A 146 3.84 32.02 7.97
N GLU A 147 4.50 32.56 6.94
CA GLU A 147 5.26 31.82 5.93
C GLU A 147 6.78 31.81 6.24
N THR A 148 7.44 30.69 5.96
CA THR A 148 8.91 30.57 6.07
C THR A 148 9.61 31.19 4.87
N SER A 149 10.82 31.72 5.11
CA SER A 149 11.75 32.20 4.09
C SER A 149 11.95 31.20 2.93
N SER A 150 12.08 29.91 3.26
CA SER A 150 12.18 28.82 2.29
C SER A 150 10.96 28.67 1.38
N ALA A 151 9.74 28.68 1.91
CA ALA A 151 8.51 28.53 1.14
C ALA A 151 8.24 29.74 0.23
N TYR A 152 8.58 30.95 0.71
CA TYR A 152 8.53 32.17 -0.07
C TYR A 152 9.47 32.12 -1.30
N LEU A 153 10.71 31.65 -1.12
CA LEU A 153 11.66 31.44 -2.22
C LEU A 153 11.17 30.37 -3.19
N THR A 154 10.65 29.22 -2.71
CA THR A 154 10.08 28.19 -3.57
C THR A 154 8.94 28.74 -4.43
N ARG A 155 8.02 29.55 -3.88
CA ARG A 155 6.96 30.20 -4.67
C ARG A 155 7.51 31.18 -5.72
N ALA A 156 8.57 31.92 -5.39
CA ALA A 156 9.23 32.79 -6.36
C ALA A 156 9.79 31.99 -7.55
N GLN A 157 10.43 30.86 -7.25
CA GLN A 157 10.97 29.95 -8.25
C GLN A 157 9.86 29.28 -9.06
N GLU A 158 8.75 28.84 -8.46
CA GLU A 158 7.58 28.31 -9.17
C GLU A 158 7.03 29.29 -10.23
N TYR A 159 6.97 30.59 -9.92
CA TYR A 159 6.55 31.60 -10.90
C TYR A 159 7.60 31.86 -11.99
N ALA A 160 8.88 31.80 -11.67
CA ALA A 160 9.97 31.93 -12.65
C ALA A 160 10.01 30.71 -13.61
N ASP A 161 9.91 29.50 -13.07
CA ASP A 161 9.83 28.25 -13.82
C ASP A 161 8.55 28.22 -14.68
N ALA A 162 7.41 28.70 -14.17
CA ALA A 162 6.18 28.82 -14.96
C ALA A 162 6.31 29.80 -16.15
N LEU A 163 7.10 30.87 -16.01
CA LEU A 163 7.43 31.79 -17.13
C LEU A 163 8.41 31.15 -18.13
N ALA A 164 9.42 30.42 -17.64
CA ALA A 164 10.35 29.67 -18.48
C ALA A 164 9.63 28.57 -19.30
N ASN A 165 8.68 27.86 -18.69
CA ASN A 165 7.83 26.85 -19.36
C ASN A 165 6.96 27.43 -20.48
N ILE A 166 6.59 28.71 -20.39
CA ILE A 166 5.84 29.45 -21.42
C ILE A 166 6.76 29.96 -22.55
N GLY A 167 8.08 29.90 -22.37
CA GLY A 167 9.08 30.33 -23.36
C GLY A 167 9.59 31.77 -23.17
N ASP A 168 9.32 32.39 -22.02
CA ASP A 168 9.75 33.76 -21.68
C ASP A 168 10.51 33.75 -20.33
N PRO A 169 11.72 33.16 -20.27
CA PRO A 169 12.48 33.03 -19.04
C PRO A 169 12.92 34.39 -18.50
N MET A 170 12.60 34.64 -17.23
CA MET A 170 13.06 35.84 -16.51
C MET A 170 14.58 35.77 -16.25
N LYS A 171 15.27 36.92 -16.33
CA LYS A 171 16.69 36.98 -15.97
C LYS A 171 16.84 36.85 -14.44
N GLU A 172 17.80 36.07 -14.01
CA GLU A 172 18.12 35.86 -12.60
C GLU A 172 18.27 37.16 -11.76
N PRO A 173 19.00 38.22 -12.18
CA PRO A 173 19.06 39.46 -11.41
C PRO A 173 17.72 40.19 -11.29
N ASP A 174 16.84 40.11 -12.30
CA ASP A 174 15.51 40.72 -12.26
C ASP A 174 14.60 39.97 -11.26
N LEU A 175 14.69 38.63 -11.24
CA LEU A 175 14.02 37.76 -10.27
C LEU A 175 14.50 38.05 -8.83
N VAL A 176 15.81 38.10 -8.62
CA VAL A 176 16.44 38.40 -7.32
C VAL A 176 16.01 39.77 -6.80
N MET A 177 16.00 40.81 -7.64
CA MET A 177 15.52 42.14 -7.28
C MET A 177 14.06 42.11 -6.81
N LEU A 178 13.17 41.44 -7.53
CA LEU A 178 11.75 41.34 -7.18
C LEU A 178 11.55 40.58 -5.87
N VAL A 179 12.21 39.43 -5.69
CA VAL A 179 12.17 38.63 -4.46
C VAL A 179 12.64 39.43 -3.24
N VAL A 180 13.75 40.17 -3.36
CA VAL A 180 14.28 41.02 -2.27
C VAL A 180 13.36 42.19 -1.96
N SER A 181 12.66 42.75 -2.96
CA SER A 181 11.70 43.83 -2.74
C SER A 181 10.49 43.38 -1.89
N GLY A 182 9.99 42.15 -2.10
CA GLY A 182 8.85 41.57 -1.40
C GLY A 182 9.11 40.97 -0.02
N LEU A 183 10.36 41.00 0.47
CA LEU A 183 10.68 40.57 1.84
C LEU A 183 10.06 41.53 2.89
N ARG A 184 9.71 41.01 4.07
CA ARG A 184 9.17 41.80 5.19
C ARG A 184 10.18 42.83 5.74
N ASP A 185 9.68 43.83 6.46
CA ASP A 185 10.53 44.90 7.06
C ASP A 185 11.55 44.39 8.07
N GLU A 186 11.29 43.26 8.73
CA GLU A 186 12.24 42.53 9.58
C GLU A 186 13.57 42.20 8.86
N TYR A 187 13.55 42.13 7.52
CA TYR A 187 14.68 41.80 6.67
C TYR A 187 15.28 43.04 5.99
N ASN A 188 14.89 44.25 6.38
CA ASN A 188 15.42 45.48 5.76
C ASN A 188 16.95 45.62 5.96
N GLY A 189 17.53 45.04 7.01
CA GLY A 189 18.98 44.91 7.18
C GLY A 189 19.64 43.97 6.16
N LEU A 190 18.96 42.91 5.73
CA LEU A 190 19.40 42.07 4.62
C LEU A 190 19.25 42.80 3.28
N LYS A 191 18.11 43.46 3.05
CA LYS A 191 17.85 44.23 1.81
C LYS A 191 18.94 45.26 1.54
N THR A 192 19.37 46.02 2.54
CA THR A 192 20.43 47.04 2.36
C THR A 192 21.80 46.43 2.06
N ASN A 193 22.15 45.28 2.65
CA ASN A 193 23.38 44.55 2.32
C ASN A 193 23.35 43.95 0.91
N LEU A 194 22.20 43.42 0.47
CA LEU A 194 22.03 42.88 -0.89
C LEU A 194 22.08 44.00 -1.95
N LEU A 195 21.42 45.14 -1.71
CA LEU A 195 21.38 46.29 -2.62
C LEU A 195 22.70 47.09 -2.70
N THR A 196 23.66 46.85 -1.79
CA THR A 196 24.98 47.51 -1.81
C THR A 196 26.10 46.63 -2.36
N ARG A 197 25.84 45.35 -2.68
CA ARG A 197 26.82 44.42 -3.24
C ARG A 197 27.06 44.74 -4.72
N GLN A 198 28.33 44.85 -5.13
CA GLN A 198 28.72 45.25 -6.50
C GLN A 198 28.36 44.23 -7.59
N PHE A 199 28.10 42.98 -7.20
CA PHE A 199 27.69 41.90 -8.10
C PHE A 199 26.32 41.37 -7.62
N PRO A 200 25.35 41.12 -8.52
CA PRO A 200 24.07 40.54 -8.15
C PRO A 200 24.30 39.15 -7.53
N THR A 201 23.58 38.85 -6.44
CA THR A 201 23.60 37.50 -5.85
C THR A 201 22.91 36.51 -6.76
N ALA A 202 23.49 35.31 -6.92
CA ALA A 202 22.77 34.19 -7.50
C ALA A 202 21.55 33.84 -6.63
N PHE A 203 20.48 33.35 -7.24
CA PHE A 203 19.26 32.96 -6.54
C PHE A 203 19.52 31.86 -5.49
N THR A 204 20.51 30.99 -5.76
CA THR A 204 20.98 29.95 -4.83
C THR A 204 21.64 30.51 -3.56
N GLU A 205 22.29 31.68 -3.61
CA GLU A 205 22.85 32.33 -2.41
C GLU A 205 21.75 32.86 -1.47
N LEU A 206 20.59 33.27 -2.02
CA LEU A 206 19.49 33.83 -1.21
C LEU A 206 18.97 32.84 -0.16
N HIS A 207 18.94 31.54 -0.47
CA HIS A 207 18.51 30.50 0.47
C HIS A 207 19.40 30.46 1.72
N ALA A 208 20.72 30.51 1.57
CA ALA A 208 21.64 30.54 2.70
C ALA A 208 21.53 31.86 3.48
N LEU A 209 21.58 32.99 2.76
CA LEU A 209 21.57 34.33 3.37
C LEU A 209 20.27 34.62 4.15
N LEU A 210 19.13 34.10 3.71
CA LEU A 210 17.87 34.23 4.46
C LEU A 210 17.80 33.28 5.68
N LEU A 211 18.36 32.08 5.60
CA LEU A 211 18.42 31.16 6.76
C LEU A 211 19.37 31.67 7.85
N ASP A 212 20.52 32.24 7.48
CA ASP A 212 21.44 32.90 8.42
C ASP A 212 20.78 34.13 9.08
N HIS A 213 20.00 34.89 8.33
CA HIS A 213 19.24 36.03 8.85
C HIS A 213 18.08 35.59 9.77
N ASP A 214 17.36 34.51 9.43
CA ASP A 214 16.33 33.89 10.29
C ASP A 214 16.92 33.44 11.63
N PHE A 215 18.11 32.82 11.61
CA PHE A 215 18.83 32.41 12.81
C PHE A 215 19.19 33.62 13.69
N MET A 216 19.66 34.71 13.08
CA MET A 216 19.99 35.96 13.78
C MET A 216 18.75 36.68 14.34
N ILE A 217 17.63 36.72 13.60
CA ILE A 217 16.35 37.23 14.11
C ILE A 217 15.89 36.39 15.30
N ARG A 218 15.84 35.06 15.19
CA ARG A 218 15.40 34.15 16.27
C ARG A 218 16.23 34.30 17.54
N LYS A 219 17.53 34.59 17.42
CA LYS A 219 18.44 34.88 18.55
C LYS A 219 18.16 36.21 19.24
N SER A 220 17.49 37.15 18.56
CA SER A 220 17.19 38.51 19.06
C SER A 220 15.87 38.65 19.82
N ILE A 221 15.04 37.61 19.89
CA ILE A 221 13.72 37.63 20.55
C ILE A 221 13.83 37.01 21.96
N PRO A 222 13.99 37.79 23.04
CA PRO A 222 13.84 37.29 24.40
C PRO A 222 12.37 37.01 24.70
N THR A 223 12.07 35.83 25.25
CA THR A 223 10.71 35.42 25.65
C THR A 223 10.24 36.14 26.91
N LEU A 224 9.69 37.35 26.73
CA LEU A 224 9.01 38.10 27.78
C LEU A 224 7.65 37.46 28.11
N SER A 225 7.41 37.21 29.40
CA SER A 225 6.09 36.83 29.92
C SER A 225 5.11 38.02 29.84
N PRO A 226 3.78 37.77 29.70
CA PRO A 226 2.80 38.85 29.64
C PRO A 226 2.83 39.69 30.91
N ALA A 227 3.05 40.99 30.75
CA ALA A 227 3.19 41.91 31.88
C ALA A 227 1.85 42.11 32.60
N GLN A 228 1.80 41.78 33.90
CA GLN A 228 0.71 42.21 34.76
C GLN A 228 0.88 43.70 35.07
N ALA A 229 -0.15 44.50 34.79
CA ALA A 229 -0.12 45.95 35.03
C ALA A 229 -0.05 46.24 36.54
N PHE A 230 1.00 46.95 36.97
CA PHE A 230 1.17 47.35 38.36
C PHE A 230 0.76 48.81 38.55
N THR A 231 -0.15 49.06 39.49
CA THR A 231 -0.64 50.41 39.82
C THR A 231 0.41 51.20 40.59
N ALA A 232 0.69 52.43 40.18
CA ALA A 232 1.61 53.32 40.89
C ALA A 232 0.96 53.89 42.16
N SER A 233 1.54 53.61 43.32
CA SER A 233 1.28 54.29 44.60
C SER A 233 2.51 55.08 45.03
N SER A 234 2.34 56.37 45.33
CA SER A 234 3.43 57.31 45.59
C SER A 234 3.68 57.57 47.09
N GLN A 235 4.85 58.18 47.38
CA GLN A 235 5.29 58.73 48.68
C GLN A 235 5.84 57.71 49.71
N PRO A 236 6.69 58.16 50.66
CA PRO A 236 7.83 59.08 50.48
C PRO A 236 9.14 58.54 51.08
N ALA A 237 10.22 59.31 50.98
CA ALA A 237 11.57 58.89 51.38
C ALA A 237 11.84 58.89 52.89
N ASN A 238 12.80 58.06 53.33
CA ASN A 238 13.72 58.37 54.43
C ASN A 238 14.99 57.50 54.33
N ASN A 239 16.17 58.13 54.36
CA ASN A 239 17.45 57.47 54.65
C ASN A 239 17.74 57.58 56.16
N PRO A 240 18.55 56.67 56.74
CA PRO A 240 19.93 57.06 57.05
C PRO A 240 20.98 56.04 56.58
N SER A 241 22.23 56.49 56.53
CA SER A 241 23.39 55.77 55.98
C SER A 241 24.29 55.11 57.01
N THR A 242 24.80 53.91 56.70
CA THR A 242 26.06 53.37 57.26
C THR A 242 26.89 52.68 56.14
N PRO A 243 28.24 52.70 56.19
CA PRO A 243 29.10 52.28 55.07
C PRO A 243 29.59 50.82 55.17
N ILE A 244 29.91 50.22 54.01
CA ILE A 244 30.52 48.88 53.85
C ILE A 244 31.69 49.02 52.84
N PRO A 245 32.86 48.35 53.04
CA PRO A 245 34.14 48.81 52.48
C PRO A 245 34.49 48.37 51.04
N SER A 246 35.41 49.12 50.43
CA SER A 246 35.67 49.22 48.98
C SER A 246 36.45 48.09 48.28
N ASN A 247 36.74 46.97 48.95
CA ASN A 247 37.84 46.07 48.55
C ASN A 247 37.55 45.09 47.40
N THR A 248 36.32 45.02 46.86
CA THR A 248 35.95 44.11 45.75
C THR A 248 36.08 44.71 44.35
N ILE A 249 36.33 46.01 44.21
CA ILE A 249 36.45 46.68 42.90
C ILE A 249 37.86 46.50 42.31
N GLN A 250 38.90 46.56 43.15
CA GLN A 250 40.30 46.48 42.71
C GLN A 250 40.70 45.07 42.22
N THR A 251 40.11 44.01 42.79
CA THR A 251 40.42 42.61 42.40
C THR A 251 39.91 42.26 41.00
N LEU A 252 38.80 42.84 40.54
CA LEU A 252 38.29 42.65 39.18
C LEU A 252 39.12 43.42 38.14
N GLN A 253 39.59 44.62 38.48
CA GLN A 253 40.45 45.42 37.59
C GLN A 253 41.80 44.73 37.31
N HIS A 254 42.36 44.01 38.28
CA HIS A 254 43.65 43.32 38.14
C HIS A 254 43.59 42.01 37.32
N LEU A 255 42.39 41.54 36.97
CA LEU A 255 42.18 40.34 36.14
C LEU A 255 42.02 40.70 34.66
N ILE A 256 41.47 41.88 34.36
CA ILE A 256 41.28 42.38 32.98
C ILE A 256 42.62 42.67 32.29
N THR A 257 43.65 43.06 33.04
CA THR A 257 45.02 43.29 32.52
C THR A 257 45.77 42.02 32.07
N GLN A 258 45.23 40.81 32.30
CA GLN A 258 45.86 39.55 31.89
C GLN A 258 45.51 39.08 30.46
N LEU A 259 44.51 39.67 29.79
CA LEU A 259 43.97 39.16 28.51
C LEU A 259 43.95 40.16 27.33
N SER A 260 44.63 41.30 27.49
CA SER A 260 45.23 42.13 26.43
C SER A 260 44.50 42.22 25.06
N LEU A 261 43.43 43.02 24.98
CA LEU A 261 42.95 43.62 23.72
C LEU A 261 42.62 45.11 23.94
N GLN A 262 42.99 45.97 22.98
CA GLN A 262 42.85 47.43 23.09
C GLN A 262 41.64 47.96 22.31
N VAL A 263 41.06 49.08 22.77
CA VAL A 263 40.98 50.38 22.05
C VAL A 263 40.36 51.44 23.00
N GLN A 264 40.57 52.73 22.70
CA GLN A 264 40.58 53.84 23.66
C GLN A 264 39.72 55.04 23.18
N PRO A 265 38.99 55.73 24.08
CA PRO A 265 38.52 57.10 23.80
C PRO A 265 38.54 58.09 25.00
N GLN A 266 39.10 59.29 24.80
CA GLN A 266 38.89 60.61 25.50
C GLN A 266 40.08 61.57 25.21
N PRO A 267 40.08 62.90 25.53
CA PRO A 267 39.15 63.69 26.35
C PRO A 267 38.63 65.00 25.67
N THR A 268 38.26 66.02 26.48
CA THR A 268 37.43 67.19 26.12
C THR A 268 38.07 68.57 26.38
N ILE A 269 38.01 69.49 25.37
CA ILE A 269 37.96 71.00 25.37
C ILE A 269 38.96 71.81 26.26
N PRO A 270 39.50 72.97 25.78
CA PRO A 270 38.94 74.26 26.26
C PRO A 270 38.93 75.47 25.26
N SER A 271 38.08 76.46 25.56
CA SER A 271 38.10 77.90 25.13
C SER A 271 37.79 78.35 23.68
N GLN A 272 37.25 79.59 23.56
CA GLN A 272 36.83 80.30 22.31
C GLN A 272 37.68 81.57 22.04
N PRO A 273 37.38 82.41 21.00
CA PRO A 273 36.46 83.54 21.23
C PRO A 273 35.51 83.99 20.06
N GLN A 274 34.25 84.28 20.41
CA GLN A 274 33.38 85.43 20.02
C GLN A 274 33.02 85.83 18.56
N ALA A 275 31.73 86.25 18.44
CA ALA A 275 31.08 87.21 17.49
C ALA A 275 29.94 86.63 16.61
N PHE A 276 28.76 87.27 16.41
CA PHE A 276 28.02 88.29 17.18
C PHE A 276 26.53 88.36 16.69
N TYR A 277 25.58 88.72 17.57
CA TYR A 277 24.17 89.17 17.33
C TYR A 277 23.21 88.32 16.43
N THR A 278 22.14 87.69 16.94
CA THR A 278 20.74 88.19 17.20
C THR A 278 19.99 88.74 15.97
N ASN A 279 18.65 88.71 15.81
CA ASN A 279 17.50 88.86 16.73
C ASN A 279 16.18 88.48 15.95
N ARG A 280 14.93 88.33 16.46
CA ARG A 280 14.30 88.32 17.80
C ARG A 280 12.85 87.74 17.71
N SER A 281 12.36 87.03 18.74
CA SER A 281 10.92 86.78 19.07
C SER A 281 10.03 86.04 18.03
N GLY A 282 8.85 85.48 18.37
CA GLY A 282 8.13 85.41 19.66
C GLY A 282 6.89 84.52 19.61
N THR A 283 6.18 84.34 20.73
CA THR A 283 5.12 83.33 20.92
C THR A 283 3.67 83.86 20.86
N ALA A 284 2.77 82.95 20.44
CA ALA A 284 1.37 82.78 20.88
C ALA A 284 0.21 83.66 20.34
N ARG A 285 -0.92 82.95 20.10
CA ARG A 285 -2.36 83.36 20.17
C ARG A 285 -2.91 84.41 19.18
N GLY A 286 -3.98 84.04 18.46
CA GLY A 286 -4.88 84.96 17.74
C GLY A 286 -6.21 84.28 17.35
N ARG A 287 -7.31 85.05 17.25
CA ARG A 287 -8.66 84.62 16.81
C ARG A 287 -9.09 85.42 15.56
N GLY A 288 -10.00 84.89 14.73
CA GLY A 288 -11.02 85.74 14.08
C GLY A 288 -11.32 85.56 12.58
N GLN A 289 -12.49 84.95 12.28
CA GLN A 289 -13.51 85.29 11.26
C GLN A 289 -13.19 85.83 9.82
N ASN A 290 -13.77 85.14 8.81
CA ASN A 290 -14.65 85.62 7.71
C ASN A 290 -14.20 86.83 6.81
N ASN A 291 -14.31 86.87 5.47
CA ASN A 291 -15.45 86.48 4.60
C ASN A 291 -15.19 86.82 3.09
N ARG A 292 -15.71 85.98 2.17
CA ARG A 292 -16.29 86.28 0.82
C ARG A 292 -15.49 86.93 -0.35
N ARG A 293 -15.40 86.16 -1.45
CA ARG A 293 -16.04 86.34 -2.81
C ARG A 293 -15.84 85.02 -3.60
N GLY A 294 -16.70 84.55 -4.53
CA GLY A 294 -18.09 84.92 -4.88
C GLY A 294 -18.48 84.47 -6.32
N ARG A 295 -19.67 83.83 -6.49
CA ARG A 295 -20.27 83.24 -7.73
C ARG A 295 -19.64 81.92 -8.22
N GLY A 296 -20.36 80.99 -8.89
CA GLY A 296 -21.77 80.98 -9.33
C GLY A 296 -22.34 79.55 -9.49
N SER A 297 -23.61 79.41 -9.89
CA SER A 297 -24.38 78.14 -9.93
C SER A 297 -25.42 78.15 -11.08
N PHE A 298 -25.99 77.00 -11.47
CA PHE A 298 -27.45 76.80 -11.54
C PHE A 298 -27.94 75.37 -11.88
N HIS A 299 -28.96 74.92 -11.12
CA HIS A 299 -30.09 74.02 -11.48
C HIS A 299 -29.84 72.58 -12.04
N SER A 300 -30.79 71.62 -11.94
CA SER A 300 -32.21 71.70 -11.55
C SER A 300 -32.73 70.50 -10.72
N SER A 301 -34.01 70.60 -10.32
CA SER A 301 -34.89 69.68 -9.56
C SER A 301 -35.23 68.34 -10.29
N ASN A 302 -36.01 67.38 -9.78
CA ASN A 302 -37.03 67.42 -8.72
C ASN A 302 -37.35 66.04 -8.07
N SER A 303 -38.19 66.04 -7.04
CA SER A 303 -38.75 64.86 -6.35
C SER A 303 -40.16 64.49 -6.82
N ARG A 304 -40.49 63.18 -6.83
CA ARG A 304 -41.78 62.49 -6.51
C ARG A 304 -41.81 61.08 -7.14
N ASN A 305 -42.68 60.12 -6.79
CA ASN A 305 -43.32 59.67 -5.53
C ASN A 305 -44.19 58.43 -5.89
N SER A 306 -44.62 57.65 -4.88
CA SER A 306 -45.81 56.75 -4.90
C SER A 306 -45.73 55.32 -5.50
N SER A 307 -46.01 54.35 -4.62
CA SER A 307 -46.90 53.16 -4.79
C SER A 307 -46.78 52.18 -5.98
N GLY A 308 -46.41 50.92 -5.67
CA GLY A 308 -47.42 49.89 -5.34
C GLY A 308 -47.74 48.74 -6.32
N LEU A 309 -47.69 47.51 -5.77
CA LEU A 309 -48.49 46.29 -6.11
C LEU A 309 -48.24 45.48 -7.41
N ASN A 310 -47.59 44.32 -7.21
CA ASN A 310 -48.05 42.94 -7.50
C ASN A 310 -48.54 42.47 -8.91
N ARG A 311 -47.79 41.47 -9.41
CA ARG A 311 -48.24 40.11 -9.86
C ARG A 311 -48.82 39.90 -11.29
N ASN A 312 -48.06 39.13 -12.07
CA ASN A 312 -48.35 38.25 -13.23
C ASN A 312 -49.70 38.36 -14.00
N GLN A 313 -49.65 38.51 -15.33
CA GLN A 313 -49.82 37.39 -16.30
C GLN A 313 -49.57 37.78 -17.79
N PHE A 314 -49.71 36.80 -18.69
CA PHE A 314 -49.36 36.75 -20.12
C PHE A 314 -50.07 37.76 -21.05
N SER A 315 -49.50 37.95 -22.26
CA SER A 315 -50.13 38.64 -23.40
C SER A 315 -49.92 37.91 -24.75
N TRP A 316 -51.02 37.33 -25.27
CA TRP A 316 -51.47 37.04 -26.67
C TRP A 316 -50.51 36.97 -27.90
N ALA A 317 -51.03 36.40 -29.00
CA ALA A 317 -50.32 36.14 -30.27
C ALA A 317 -51.19 36.37 -31.52
N SER A 318 -50.56 36.52 -32.70
CA SER A 318 -51.19 36.55 -34.05
C SER A 318 -50.10 36.44 -35.15
N THR A 319 -50.23 35.80 -36.33
CA THR A 319 -51.26 34.86 -36.86
C THR A 319 -50.67 33.96 -37.97
N GLN A 320 -51.42 32.90 -38.33
CA GLN A 320 -51.36 31.92 -39.43
C GLN A 320 -50.92 32.45 -40.84
N ASN A 321 -50.58 31.67 -41.88
CA ASN A 321 -50.64 30.20 -42.17
C ASN A 321 -49.45 29.80 -43.12
N THR A 322 -49.31 28.71 -43.92
CA THR A 322 -50.20 27.66 -44.51
C THR A 322 -49.42 26.32 -44.74
N VAL A 323 -49.74 25.50 -45.77
CA VAL A 323 -49.26 24.10 -45.95
C VAL A 323 -48.85 23.74 -47.40
N PHE A 324 -47.73 23.03 -47.57
CA PHE A 324 -47.39 21.94 -48.55
C PHE A 324 -45.88 21.59 -48.36
N GLY A 325 -45.34 20.37 -48.52
CA GLY A 325 -45.97 19.05 -48.72
C GLY A 325 -45.13 18.05 -49.54
N THR A 326 -44.04 17.47 -49.02
CA THR A 326 -43.28 16.34 -49.62
C THR A 326 -42.51 15.50 -48.58
N CYS A 327 -42.07 14.29 -48.96
CA CYS A 327 -41.48 13.28 -48.07
C CYS A 327 -40.17 12.69 -48.62
N ASN A 328 -39.12 12.58 -47.78
CA ASN A 328 -38.18 11.43 -47.62
C ASN A 328 -36.88 11.85 -46.91
N ARG A 329 -36.02 10.97 -46.36
CA ARG A 329 -36.22 9.86 -45.39
C ARG A 329 -34.82 9.33 -44.96
N CYS A 330 -34.62 9.13 -43.66
CA CYS A 330 -33.58 8.31 -42.99
C CYS A 330 -32.18 8.18 -43.63
N PHE A 331 -31.14 8.79 -43.04
CA PHE A 331 -29.83 8.14 -42.82
C PHE A 331 -28.96 8.96 -41.83
N GLU A 332 -28.94 8.57 -40.55
CA GLU A 332 -27.88 8.81 -39.54
C GLU A 332 -28.41 8.52 -38.12
N ASN A 333 -28.19 7.30 -37.59
CA ASN A 333 -28.31 7.01 -36.15
C ASN A 333 -27.71 5.65 -35.71
N PHE A 334 -26.75 5.10 -36.46
CA PHE A 334 -26.20 3.74 -36.23
C PHE A 334 -24.77 3.68 -35.66
N GLY A 335 -24.05 4.80 -35.62
CA GLY A 335 -22.68 4.88 -35.12
C GLY A 335 -22.60 5.02 -33.59
N PHE A 336 -23.37 5.96 -33.03
CA PHE A 336 -23.28 6.39 -31.64
C PHE A 336 -23.45 5.23 -30.64
N TRP A 337 -24.50 4.41 -30.81
CA TRP A 337 -24.78 3.25 -29.97
C TRP A 337 -23.70 2.16 -30.04
N LYS A 338 -23.07 1.94 -31.20
CA LYS A 338 -21.96 1.00 -31.33
C LYS A 338 -20.71 1.49 -30.58
N PHE A 339 -20.48 2.80 -30.55
CA PHE A 339 -19.36 3.40 -29.83
C PHE A 339 -19.54 3.27 -28.31
N VAL A 340 -20.74 3.57 -27.78
CA VAL A 340 -21.08 3.40 -26.36
C VAL A 340 -20.97 1.94 -25.92
N LEU A 341 -21.47 0.99 -26.72
CA LEU A 341 -21.35 -0.46 -26.44
C LEU A 341 -19.92 -1.01 -26.57
N ALA A 342 -19.04 -0.34 -27.31
CA ALA A 342 -17.62 -0.68 -27.35
C ALA A 342 -16.89 -0.12 -26.12
N LEU A 343 -17.16 1.14 -25.74
CA LEU A 343 -16.59 1.79 -24.56
C LEU A 343 -16.98 1.08 -23.26
N SER A 344 -18.25 0.69 -23.08
CA SER A 344 -18.67 -0.04 -21.88
C SER A 344 -17.97 -1.40 -21.75
N LYS A 345 -17.80 -2.14 -22.86
CA LYS A 345 -17.03 -3.39 -22.88
C LYS A 345 -15.54 -3.17 -22.62
N LEU A 346 -14.94 -2.09 -23.13
CA LEU A 346 -13.55 -1.75 -22.86
C LEU A 346 -13.33 -1.34 -21.40
N ILE A 347 -14.21 -0.51 -20.83
CA ILE A 347 -14.17 -0.10 -19.43
C ILE A 347 -14.38 -1.30 -18.50
N ILE A 348 -15.35 -2.18 -18.78
CA ILE A 348 -15.56 -3.42 -18.02
C ILE A 348 -14.33 -4.34 -18.14
N CYS A 349 -13.74 -4.51 -19.32
CA CYS A 349 -12.56 -5.35 -19.51
C CYS A 349 -11.28 -4.76 -18.86
N CYS A 350 -11.14 -3.43 -18.86
CA CYS A 350 -10.05 -2.74 -18.16
C CYS A 350 -10.24 -2.80 -16.63
N LEU A 351 -11.45 -2.58 -16.11
CA LEU A 351 -11.74 -2.76 -14.68
C LEU A 351 -11.52 -4.21 -14.26
N TYR A 352 -11.97 -5.18 -15.06
CA TYR A 352 -11.74 -6.61 -14.79
C TYR A 352 -10.24 -6.96 -14.79
N ASN A 353 -9.45 -6.42 -15.73
CA ASN A 353 -7.99 -6.59 -15.72
C ASN A 353 -7.29 -5.85 -14.58
N ILE A 354 -7.75 -4.65 -14.18
CA ILE A 354 -7.16 -3.88 -13.08
C ILE A 354 -7.46 -4.55 -11.74
N ILE A 355 -8.70 -5.02 -11.55
CA ILE A 355 -9.11 -5.81 -10.38
C ILE A 355 -8.32 -7.13 -10.34
N ASN A 356 -8.24 -7.87 -11.46
CA ASN A 356 -7.45 -9.11 -11.54
C ASN A 356 -5.94 -8.85 -11.32
N HIS A 357 -5.40 -7.70 -11.73
CA HIS A 357 -3.99 -7.37 -11.52
C HIS A 357 -3.72 -6.92 -10.06
N LEU A 358 -4.69 -6.33 -9.38
CA LEU A 358 -4.62 -6.07 -7.93
C LEU A 358 -4.70 -7.39 -7.14
N THR A 359 -5.73 -8.20 -7.38
CA THR A 359 -5.86 -9.50 -6.68
C THR A 359 -4.72 -10.48 -7.01
N MET A 360 -4.10 -10.40 -8.20
CA MET A 360 -2.91 -11.18 -8.52
C MET A 360 -1.64 -10.76 -7.75
N VAL A 361 -1.58 -9.56 -7.16
CA VAL A 361 -0.50 -9.23 -6.22
C VAL A 361 -0.75 -9.92 -4.88
N ASP A 362 -1.95 -9.77 -4.32
CA ASP A 362 -2.31 -10.33 -3.01
C ASP A 362 -2.21 -11.86 -3.00
N THR A 363 -2.70 -12.55 -4.03
CA THR A 363 -2.58 -14.01 -4.14
C THR A 363 -1.14 -14.52 -4.16
N GLN A 364 -0.15 -13.73 -4.63
CA GLN A 364 1.25 -14.16 -4.62
C GLN A 364 1.86 -14.17 -3.22
N ASP A 365 1.41 -13.30 -2.31
CA ASP A 365 1.89 -13.32 -0.92
C ASP A 365 1.18 -14.41 -0.10
N ASN A 366 -0.08 -14.70 -0.42
CA ASN A 366 -0.83 -15.78 0.24
C ASN A 366 -0.31 -17.17 -0.23
N ASP A 367 0.05 -17.30 -1.52
CA ASP A 367 0.79 -18.46 -2.06
C ASP A 367 2.11 -18.70 -1.30
N LYS A 368 2.89 -17.65 -1.03
CA LYS A 368 4.13 -17.76 -0.23
C LYS A 368 3.84 -18.21 1.19
N ASN A 369 2.76 -17.74 1.81
CA ASN A 369 2.35 -18.17 3.16
C ASN A 369 1.95 -19.65 3.19
N ILE A 370 1.28 -20.17 2.15
CA ILE A 370 0.94 -21.60 2.00
C ILE A 370 2.22 -22.45 1.86
N GLU A 371 3.19 -22.04 1.04
CA GLU A 371 4.47 -22.77 0.91
C GLU A 371 5.32 -22.69 2.19
N ILE A 372 5.31 -21.56 2.90
CA ILE A 372 5.92 -21.43 4.24
C ILE A 372 5.26 -22.39 5.24
N TRP A 373 3.93 -22.55 5.21
CA TRP A 373 3.22 -23.51 6.06
C TRP A 373 3.58 -24.97 5.71
N LYS A 374 3.64 -25.32 4.41
CA LYS A 374 4.09 -26.65 3.95
C LYS A 374 5.49 -26.96 4.47
N ILE A 375 6.43 -26.01 4.38
CA ILE A 375 7.80 -26.16 4.87
C ILE A 375 7.85 -26.26 6.41
N LYS A 376 7.06 -25.45 7.15
CA LYS A 376 6.92 -25.57 8.62
C LYS A 376 6.41 -26.96 9.04
N LYS A 377 5.40 -27.50 8.35
CA LYS A 377 4.86 -28.85 8.59
C LYS A 377 5.89 -29.93 8.27
N LEU A 378 6.61 -29.80 7.15
CA LEU A 378 7.66 -30.72 6.72
C LEU A 378 8.82 -30.76 7.73
N ILE A 379 9.27 -29.62 8.24
CA ILE A 379 10.29 -29.53 9.30
C ILE A 379 9.83 -30.24 10.57
N LYS A 380 8.59 -29.98 11.04
CA LYS A 380 8.00 -30.66 12.21
C LYS A 380 7.97 -32.18 12.05
N ALA A 381 7.77 -32.68 10.82
CA ALA A 381 7.85 -34.11 10.50
C ALA A 381 9.29 -34.65 10.45
N LEU A 382 10.25 -33.88 9.93
CA LEU A 382 11.68 -34.24 9.90
C LEU A 382 12.32 -34.26 11.31
N GLU A 383 11.92 -33.36 12.20
CA GLU A 383 12.41 -33.28 13.58
C GLU A 383 11.82 -34.39 14.47
N ALA A 384 10.58 -34.80 14.21
CA ALA A 384 9.97 -35.96 14.86
C ALA A 384 10.58 -37.28 14.36
N ALA A 385 11.02 -37.34 13.11
CA ALA A 385 11.58 -38.54 12.50
C ALA A 385 12.98 -38.88 13.04
N ARG A 386 13.13 -40.09 13.60
CA ARG A 386 14.42 -40.63 14.06
C ARG A 386 14.78 -41.93 13.32
N GLY A 387 16.06 -42.07 13.01
CA GLY A 387 16.65 -43.25 12.40
C GLY A 387 17.42 -44.11 13.41
N ASN A 388 17.49 -45.41 13.14
CA ASN A 388 18.36 -46.31 13.90
C ASN A 388 19.81 -46.18 13.39
N GLY A 389 20.69 -45.61 14.21
CA GLY A 389 22.08 -45.36 13.84
C GLY A 389 22.27 -44.16 12.90
N THR A 390 23.48 -44.00 12.37
CA THR A 390 23.93 -42.81 11.62
C THR A 390 23.47 -42.83 10.15
N SER A 391 22.17 -43.06 9.92
CA SER A 391 21.58 -43.34 8.59
C SER A 391 20.78 -42.18 7.99
N MET A 392 20.77 -41.01 8.64
CA MET A 392 19.99 -39.83 8.25
C MET A 392 20.91 -38.77 7.63
N ILE A 393 20.82 -38.60 6.31
CA ILE A 393 21.59 -37.61 5.55
C ILE A 393 20.78 -36.33 5.46
N SER A 394 21.39 -35.23 5.90
CA SER A 394 20.92 -33.86 5.68
C SER A 394 21.88 -33.18 4.72
N LEU A 395 21.40 -32.82 3.52
CA LEU A 395 22.20 -32.15 2.49
C LEU A 395 21.52 -30.84 2.05
N ILE A 396 22.27 -29.75 2.09
CA ILE A 396 21.83 -28.41 1.67
C ILE A 396 22.88 -27.83 0.72
N MET A 397 22.45 -27.46 -0.48
CA MET A 397 23.28 -26.83 -1.51
C MET A 397 22.86 -25.37 -1.72
N PRO A 398 23.75 -24.38 -1.54
CA PRO A 398 23.44 -22.98 -1.77
C PRO A 398 23.31 -22.70 -3.28
N PRO A 399 22.55 -21.66 -3.69
CA PRO A 399 22.44 -21.30 -5.09
C PRO A 399 23.82 -20.87 -5.62
N ARG A 400 24.09 -21.21 -6.89
CA ARG A 400 25.39 -21.13 -7.58
C ARG A 400 26.38 -22.27 -7.30
N ASP A 401 26.12 -23.19 -6.37
CA ASP A 401 26.93 -24.41 -6.24
C ASP A 401 26.74 -25.35 -7.46
N GLN A 402 27.65 -26.31 -7.65
CA GLN A 402 27.64 -27.26 -8.75
C GLN A 402 27.31 -28.68 -8.25
N ILE A 403 26.26 -29.30 -8.82
CA ILE A 403 25.83 -30.66 -8.47
C ILE A 403 26.94 -31.70 -8.70
N SER A 404 27.84 -31.45 -9.65
CA SER A 404 29.06 -32.26 -9.88
C SER A 404 29.98 -32.32 -8.65
N ARG A 405 30.18 -31.19 -7.94
CA ARG A 405 30.99 -31.10 -6.71
C ARG A 405 30.43 -32.00 -5.61
N VAL A 406 29.11 -31.92 -5.41
CA VAL A 406 28.39 -32.63 -4.36
C VAL A 406 28.20 -34.10 -4.70
N THR A 407 27.97 -34.43 -5.98
CA THR A 407 27.92 -35.81 -6.47
C THR A 407 29.28 -36.51 -6.32
N LYS A 408 30.40 -35.79 -6.55
CA LYS A 408 31.74 -36.32 -6.24
C LYS A 408 31.90 -36.58 -4.75
N MET A 409 31.59 -35.60 -3.90
CA MET A 409 31.68 -35.74 -2.44
C MET A 409 30.88 -36.96 -1.92
N LEU A 410 29.64 -37.15 -2.40
CA LEU A 410 28.85 -38.34 -2.06
C LEU A 410 29.43 -39.65 -2.63
N GLY A 411 30.26 -39.60 -3.67
CA GLY A 411 31.02 -40.75 -4.17
C GLY A 411 32.22 -41.08 -3.28
N ASP A 412 32.95 -40.05 -2.86
CA ASP A 412 34.07 -40.17 -1.91
C ASP A 412 33.55 -40.73 -0.55
N GLU A 413 32.41 -40.24 -0.06
CA GLU A 413 31.75 -40.72 1.17
C GLU A 413 31.08 -42.10 1.05
N PHE A 414 30.66 -42.51 -0.16
CA PHE A 414 30.29 -43.91 -0.39
C PHE A 414 31.51 -44.84 -0.21
N GLY A 415 32.69 -44.36 -0.64
CA GLY A 415 33.98 -45.01 -0.41
C GLY A 415 34.34 -45.13 1.07
N THR A 416 34.25 -44.05 1.84
CA THR A 416 34.54 -44.07 3.30
C THR A 416 33.58 -45.02 4.03
N ALA A 417 32.27 -44.91 3.77
CA ALA A 417 31.22 -45.71 4.39
C ALA A 417 31.37 -47.22 4.16
N SER A 418 31.98 -47.65 3.05
CA SER A 418 32.26 -49.07 2.78
C SER A 418 33.11 -49.74 3.87
N ASN A 419 33.93 -48.98 4.59
CA ASN A 419 34.82 -49.47 5.65
C ASN A 419 34.14 -49.62 7.03
N ILE A 420 32.85 -49.23 7.16
CA ILE A 420 32.11 -49.34 8.43
C ILE A 420 32.01 -50.82 8.84
N LYS A 421 32.54 -51.17 10.02
CA LYS A 421 32.61 -52.58 10.49
C LYS A 421 31.23 -53.22 10.71
N SER A 422 30.27 -52.47 11.26
CA SER A 422 28.90 -52.96 11.49
C SER A 422 28.14 -53.19 10.18
N ARG A 423 27.75 -54.43 9.89
CA ARG A 423 27.05 -54.81 8.65
C ARG A 423 25.76 -54.00 8.45
N VAL A 424 24.96 -53.84 9.51
CA VAL A 424 23.66 -53.14 9.45
C VAL A 424 23.87 -51.65 9.20
N ASN A 425 24.66 -50.96 10.02
CA ASN A 425 24.89 -49.52 9.84
C ASN A 425 25.55 -49.21 8.48
N ARG A 426 26.49 -50.04 8.04
CA ARG A 426 27.09 -49.93 6.69
C ARG A 426 26.02 -50.02 5.58
N GLN A 427 25.11 -50.98 5.67
CA GLN A 427 24.05 -51.16 4.68
C GLN A 427 23.05 -49.99 4.67
N SER A 428 22.69 -49.45 5.84
CA SER A 428 21.82 -48.27 5.93
C SER A 428 22.48 -47.01 5.37
N VAL A 429 23.74 -46.74 5.74
CA VAL A 429 24.50 -45.57 5.23
C VAL A 429 24.69 -45.64 3.71
N LEU A 430 25.17 -46.77 3.18
CA LEU A 430 25.35 -46.94 1.73
C LEU A 430 24.00 -46.82 0.99
N GLY A 431 22.90 -47.30 1.59
CA GLY A 431 21.54 -47.14 1.06
C GLY A 431 21.07 -45.68 1.01
N ALA A 432 21.31 -44.91 2.07
CA ALA A 432 20.95 -43.49 2.14
C ALA A 432 21.77 -42.64 1.14
N ILE A 433 23.08 -42.89 1.04
CA ILE A 433 23.97 -42.22 0.06
C ILE A 433 23.54 -42.57 -1.38
N THR A 434 23.23 -43.85 -1.66
CA THR A 434 22.73 -44.26 -2.99
C THR A 434 21.43 -43.55 -3.35
N SER A 435 20.51 -43.41 -2.39
CA SER A 435 19.23 -42.71 -2.59
C SER A 435 19.43 -41.21 -2.83
N ALA A 436 20.39 -40.59 -2.13
CA ALA A 436 20.76 -39.19 -2.35
C ALA A 436 21.39 -38.96 -3.74
N GLN A 437 22.34 -39.81 -4.15
CA GLN A 437 22.93 -39.77 -5.49
C GLN A 437 21.89 -40.03 -6.59
N GLN A 438 20.89 -40.87 -6.35
CA GLN A 438 19.79 -41.11 -7.31
C GLN A 438 18.89 -39.87 -7.47
N ARG A 439 18.60 -39.12 -6.41
CA ARG A 439 17.82 -37.86 -6.51
C ARG A 439 18.59 -36.72 -7.15
N LEU A 440 19.87 -36.53 -6.81
CA LEU A 440 20.67 -35.47 -7.42
C LEU A 440 20.78 -35.60 -8.95
N LYS A 441 20.70 -36.81 -9.49
CA LYS A 441 20.66 -37.05 -10.95
C LYS A 441 19.40 -36.54 -11.65
N LEU A 442 18.33 -36.19 -10.92
CA LEU A 442 17.14 -35.55 -11.49
C LEU A 442 17.38 -34.06 -11.79
N TYR A 443 18.38 -33.45 -11.15
CA TYR A 443 18.68 -32.02 -11.25
C TYR A 443 19.92 -31.79 -12.12
N ASN A 444 19.75 -31.11 -13.26
CA ASN A 444 20.87 -30.74 -14.13
C ASN A 444 21.72 -29.58 -13.57
N LYS A 445 21.14 -28.77 -12.69
CA LYS A 445 21.76 -27.60 -12.03
C LYS A 445 21.05 -27.34 -10.70
N VAL A 446 21.74 -26.76 -9.72
CA VAL A 446 21.10 -26.30 -8.48
C VAL A 446 20.07 -25.20 -8.83
N PRO A 447 18.82 -25.26 -8.32
CA PRO A 447 17.79 -24.25 -8.51
C PRO A 447 18.19 -22.85 -7.97
N PRO A 448 17.51 -21.76 -8.38
CA PRO A 448 17.90 -20.38 -8.05
C PRO A 448 17.88 -20.04 -6.54
N ASN A 449 17.12 -20.75 -5.71
CA ASN A 449 17.14 -20.59 -4.24
C ASN A 449 18.04 -21.63 -3.53
N GLY A 450 18.65 -22.56 -4.25
CA GLY A 450 19.38 -23.70 -3.69
C GLY A 450 18.61 -25.01 -3.82
N LEU A 451 19.10 -26.08 -3.19
CA LEU A 451 18.39 -27.35 -3.06
C LEU A 451 18.57 -27.93 -1.67
N VAL A 452 17.49 -28.48 -1.11
CA VAL A 452 17.50 -29.21 0.16
C VAL A 452 17.11 -30.66 -0.12
N LEU A 453 17.88 -31.60 0.43
CA LEU A 453 17.73 -33.04 0.25
C LEU A 453 17.90 -33.75 1.60
N TYR A 454 16.85 -34.45 2.02
CA TYR A 454 16.85 -35.30 3.21
C TYR A 454 16.64 -36.75 2.79
N THR A 455 17.58 -37.65 3.11
CA THR A 455 17.45 -39.09 2.82
C THR A 455 17.80 -39.94 4.04
N GLY A 456 17.08 -41.04 4.26
CA GLY A 456 17.40 -41.93 5.37
C GLY A 456 16.38 -43.05 5.59
N THR A 457 16.64 -43.87 6.60
CA THR A 457 15.76 -44.94 7.07
C THR A 457 15.19 -44.58 8.43
N ILE A 458 13.91 -44.23 8.46
CA ILE A 458 13.18 -43.90 9.70
C ILE A 458 12.42 -45.12 10.19
N VAL A 459 12.21 -45.20 11.51
CA VAL A 459 11.28 -46.16 12.09
C VAL A 459 9.90 -45.50 12.17
N THR A 460 8.89 -46.14 11.58
CA THR A 460 7.49 -45.70 11.68
C THR A 460 6.88 -46.23 12.99
N GLU A 461 5.78 -45.65 13.48
CA GLU A 461 5.11 -46.10 14.72
C GLU A 461 4.73 -47.60 14.69
N ASP A 462 4.42 -48.14 13.51
CA ASP A 462 4.28 -49.59 13.20
C ASP A 462 5.51 -50.47 13.53
N GLY A 463 6.64 -49.89 13.95
CA GLY A 463 7.95 -50.56 14.05
C GLY A 463 8.61 -50.86 12.70
N LYS A 464 7.98 -50.48 11.57
CA LYS A 464 8.47 -50.74 10.21
C LYS A 464 9.49 -49.69 9.77
N GLU A 465 10.62 -50.14 9.22
CA GLU A 465 11.59 -49.27 8.57
C GLU A 465 11.04 -48.70 7.25
N LYS A 466 10.95 -47.36 7.16
CA LYS A 466 10.53 -46.65 5.95
C LYS A 466 11.72 -45.85 5.42
N LYS A 467 12.06 -46.09 4.14
CA LYS A 467 13.01 -45.23 3.41
C LYS A 467 12.31 -43.93 3.08
N VAL A 468 12.84 -42.81 3.57
CA VAL A 468 12.39 -41.46 3.27
C VAL A 468 13.43 -40.78 2.40
N THR A 469 12.94 -40.02 1.42
CA THR A 469 13.76 -39.33 0.43
C THR A 469 12.94 -38.13 -0.03
N ILE A 470 13.33 -36.95 0.42
CA ILE A 470 12.59 -35.68 0.25
C ILE A 470 13.57 -34.68 -0.36
N ASP A 471 13.25 -34.19 -1.55
CA ASP A 471 13.98 -33.16 -2.28
C ASP A 471 13.06 -31.98 -2.64
N PHE A 472 13.47 -30.76 -2.31
CA PHE A 472 12.72 -29.53 -2.62
C PHE A 472 13.62 -28.29 -2.76
N GLU A 473 13.13 -27.29 -3.50
CA GLU A 473 13.71 -25.95 -3.53
C GLU A 473 13.12 -25.10 -2.40
N PRO A 474 13.94 -24.42 -1.58
CA PRO A 474 13.45 -23.55 -0.51
C PRO A 474 12.84 -22.24 -1.05
N PHE A 475 11.88 -21.67 -0.32
CA PHE A 475 11.21 -20.41 -0.68
C PHE A 475 12.08 -19.16 -0.60
N ARG A 476 13.28 -19.25 0.00
CA ARG A 476 14.29 -18.18 0.11
C ARG A 476 15.69 -18.76 -0.16
N PRO A 477 16.61 -17.99 -0.77
CA PRO A 477 17.95 -18.45 -1.11
C PRO A 477 18.81 -18.76 0.13
N ILE A 478 19.26 -20.01 0.27
CA ILE A 478 20.09 -20.45 1.41
C ILE A 478 21.57 -20.19 1.13
N ASN A 479 22.26 -19.43 1.96
CA ASN A 479 23.71 -19.20 1.82
C ASN A 479 24.59 -20.30 2.46
N ALA A 480 24.02 -21.14 3.33
CA ALA A 480 24.71 -22.25 3.96
C ALA A 480 24.87 -23.45 3.00
N SER A 481 26.02 -24.11 3.04
CA SER A 481 26.21 -25.47 2.51
C SER A 481 26.39 -26.44 3.67
N LEU A 482 25.55 -27.47 3.77
CA LEU A 482 25.57 -28.43 4.87
C LEU A 482 25.51 -29.86 4.33
N TYR A 483 26.33 -30.74 4.89
CA TYR A 483 26.25 -32.19 4.70
C TYR A 483 26.56 -32.86 6.05
N LEU A 484 25.58 -33.57 6.61
CA LEU A 484 25.69 -34.29 7.88
C LEU A 484 24.98 -35.64 7.80
N CYS A 485 25.56 -36.64 8.46
CA CYS A 485 25.04 -38.00 8.57
C CYS A 485 24.90 -38.38 10.06
N ASP A 486 23.68 -38.31 10.60
CA ASP A 486 23.38 -38.55 12.03
C ASP A 486 22.19 -39.54 12.19
N ASN A 487 21.62 -39.65 13.40
CA ASN A 487 20.40 -40.38 13.72
C ASN A 487 19.10 -39.54 13.58
N LYS A 488 19.25 -38.24 13.27
CA LYS A 488 18.19 -37.26 13.07
C LYS A 488 18.45 -36.45 11.80
N PHE A 489 17.43 -35.74 11.30
CA PHE A 489 17.64 -34.70 10.30
C PHE A 489 18.04 -33.37 10.96
N HIS A 490 18.88 -32.58 10.28
CA HIS A 490 19.26 -31.23 10.69
C HIS A 490 18.43 -30.20 9.92
N THR A 491 17.51 -29.55 10.62
CA THR A 491 16.57 -28.52 10.12
C THR A 491 16.98 -27.09 10.50
N GLU A 492 18.07 -26.93 11.25
CA GLU A 492 18.58 -25.67 11.79
C GLU A 492 18.65 -24.55 10.72
N ALA A 493 19.25 -24.83 9.56
CA ALA A 493 19.38 -23.88 8.44
C ALA A 493 18.07 -23.64 7.65
N LEU A 494 17.00 -24.40 7.91
CA LEU A 494 15.65 -24.07 7.44
C LEU A 494 14.89 -23.21 8.44
N ASN A 495 15.08 -23.46 9.75
CA ASN A 495 14.47 -22.66 10.81
C ASN A 495 14.95 -21.20 10.74
N GLU A 496 16.22 -20.93 10.41
CA GLU A 496 16.75 -19.58 10.14
C GLU A 496 15.97 -18.83 9.03
N LEU A 497 15.51 -19.54 7.98
CA LEU A 497 14.69 -18.94 6.91
C LEU A 497 13.27 -18.58 7.38
N LEU A 498 12.77 -19.30 8.39
CA LEU A 498 11.43 -19.13 8.98
C LEU A 498 11.41 -18.11 10.11
N GLU A 499 12.53 -17.89 10.80
CA GLU A 499 12.68 -16.85 11.83
C GLU A 499 12.71 -15.43 11.24
N SER A 500 13.04 -15.29 9.95
CA SER A 500 13.08 -14.01 9.23
C SER A 500 11.69 -13.53 8.74
N ASP A 501 10.66 -13.66 9.60
CA ASP A 501 9.48 -12.77 9.57
C ASP A 501 9.91 -11.39 10.11
N ASP A 502 9.31 -10.29 9.64
CA ASP A 502 9.70 -8.94 10.07
C ASP A 502 9.37 -8.70 11.57
N LYS A 503 10.42 -8.48 12.38
CA LYS A 503 10.32 -8.20 13.81
C LYS A 503 10.29 -6.69 14.06
N PHE A 504 9.18 -6.18 14.60
CA PHE A 504 8.98 -4.77 14.92
C PHE A 504 9.18 -4.53 16.42
N GLY A 505 9.88 -3.46 16.78
CA GLY A 505 10.05 -3.04 18.18
C GLY A 505 8.98 -2.05 18.63
N PHE A 506 8.59 -2.12 19.90
CA PHE A 506 7.65 -1.18 20.54
C PHE A 506 8.25 -0.64 21.84
N ILE A 507 8.36 0.68 21.96
CA ILE A 507 8.70 1.37 23.21
C ILE A 507 7.46 2.11 23.67
N ILE A 508 6.85 1.67 24.77
CA ILE A 508 5.71 2.35 25.39
C ILE A 508 6.25 3.15 26.57
N MET A 509 6.17 4.48 26.48
CA MET A 509 6.55 5.41 27.54
C MET A 509 5.32 5.94 28.30
N ASP A 510 5.40 5.97 29.62
CA ASP A 510 4.37 6.55 30.48
C ASP A 510 5.03 7.21 31.70
N GLY A 511 4.32 8.14 32.35
CA GLY A 511 4.82 8.85 33.53
C GLY A 511 5.16 7.96 34.73
N ASN A 512 4.77 6.68 34.70
CA ASN A 512 5.01 5.68 35.73
C ASN A 512 6.07 4.61 35.34
N GLY A 513 6.59 4.60 34.11
CA GLY A 513 7.53 3.57 33.63
C GLY A 513 7.53 3.34 32.11
N THR A 514 8.43 2.48 31.61
CA THR A 514 8.44 2.02 30.22
C THR A 514 8.22 0.52 30.08
N LEU A 515 7.63 0.12 28.96
CA LEU A 515 7.65 -1.26 28.46
C LEU A 515 8.37 -1.32 27.10
N PHE A 516 9.27 -2.29 26.96
CA PHE A 516 9.89 -2.71 25.70
C PHE A 516 9.23 -4.02 25.25
N GLY A 517 8.67 -4.02 24.06
CA GLY A 517 8.07 -5.20 23.44
C GLY A 517 8.52 -5.38 22.00
N THR A 518 8.30 -6.57 21.46
CA THR A 518 8.42 -6.85 20.03
C THR A 518 7.19 -7.55 19.51
N LEU A 519 6.85 -7.27 18.26
CA LEU A 519 5.85 -8.00 17.48
C LEU A 519 6.58 -8.65 16.30
N SER A 520 6.55 -9.98 16.21
CA SER A 520 7.19 -10.72 15.10
C SER A 520 6.19 -11.69 14.49
N GLY A 521 5.85 -11.52 13.21
CA GLY A 521 4.89 -12.35 12.49
C GLY A 521 3.50 -12.40 13.14
N ASN A 522 3.32 -13.33 14.10
CA ASN A 522 2.10 -13.55 14.88
C ASN A 522 2.38 -13.76 16.40
N THR A 523 3.53 -13.31 16.92
CA THR A 523 3.82 -13.28 18.37
C THR A 523 4.08 -11.86 18.86
N ARG A 524 3.39 -11.45 19.93
CA ARG A 524 3.78 -10.31 20.76
C ARG A 524 4.60 -10.82 21.95
N GLU A 525 5.73 -10.18 22.20
CA GLU A 525 6.68 -10.52 23.27
C GLU A 525 6.96 -9.26 24.08
N VAL A 526 6.89 -9.34 25.41
CA VAL A 526 7.32 -8.26 26.31
C VAL A 526 8.76 -8.59 26.73
N LEU A 527 9.73 -7.88 26.16
CA LEU A 527 11.15 -8.11 26.44
C LEU A 527 11.52 -7.65 27.85
N HIS A 528 11.09 -6.45 28.24
CA HIS A 528 11.40 -5.86 29.53
C HIS A 528 10.40 -4.76 29.91
N LYS A 529 10.14 -4.60 31.21
CA LYS A 529 9.36 -3.47 31.75
C LYS A 529 10.00 -2.97 33.05
N PHE A 530 10.09 -1.66 33.22
CA PHE A 530 10.53 -1.05 34.48
C PHE A 530 9.68 0.17 34.84
N SER A 531 9.36 0.30 36.13
CA SER A 531 8.66 1.44 36.69
C SER A 531 9.61 2.57 37.11
N VAL A 532 9.09 3.80 37.14
CA VAL A 532 9.77 5.01 37.63
C VAL A 532 8.76 5.89 38.34
N ASP A 533 9.07 6.35 39.56
CA ASP A 533 8.32 7.44 40.20
C ASP A 533 8.96 8.78 39.81
N LEU A 534 8.24 9.57 39.01
CA LEU A 534 8.67 10.89 38.56
C LEU A 534 8.02 11.99 39.41
N PRO A 535 8.80 12.93 39.99
CA PRO A 535 8.26 13.96 40.87
C PRO A 535 7.21 14.81 40.14
N LYS A 536 5.98 14.80 40.66
CA LYS A 536 4.79 15.38 40.02
C LYS A 536 4.90 16.91 39.92
N LYS A 537 4.23 17.53 38.93
CA LYS A 537 4.21 19.00 38.77
C LYS A 537 3.39 19.62 39.91
N HIS A 538 4.01 20.41 40.78
CA HIS A 538 3.33 21.09 41.88
C HIS A 538 3.62 22.60 41.89
N GLY A 539 2.57 23.42 42.10
CA GLY A 539 2.70 24.88 42.28
C GLY A 539 3.06 25.32 43.70
N ARG A 540 3.01 24.41 44.67
CA ARG A 540 3.39 24.66 46.08
C ARG A 540 4.91 24.58 46.20
N GLY A 541 5.58 25.64 46.69
CA GLY A 541 7.04 25.63 46.84
C GLY A 541 7.71 26.97 47.16
N GLY A 542 7.05 28.11 46.90
CA GLY A 542 7.61 29.44 47.16
C GLY A 542 8.96 29.64 46.45
N GLN A 543 9.95 30.19 47.17
CA GLN A 543 11.32 30.37 46.65
C GLN A 543 11.97 29.06 46.15
N SER A 544 11.59 27.90 46.72
CA SER A 544 12.09 26.59 46.31
C SER A 544 11.42 26.03 45.05
N ALA A 545 10.38 26.68 44.49
CA ALA A 545 9.64 26.17 43.33
C ALA A 545 10.54 25.93 42.11
N LEU A 546 11.49 26.83 41.84
CA LEU A 546 12.46 26.67 40.73
C LEU A 546 13.41 25.48 40.94
N ARG A 547 13.80 25.19 42.20
CA ARG A 547 14.60 24.00 42.54
C ARG A 547 13.82 22.72 42.29
N PHE A 548 12.55 22.65 42.70
CA PHE A 548 11.71 21.48 42.44
C PHE A 548 11.42 21.29 40.95
N ALA A 549 11.21 22.38 40.20
CA ALA A 549 11.09 22.34 38.74
C ALA A 549 12.37 21.77 38.08
N ARG A 550 13.56 22.23 38.49
CA ARG A 550 14.85 21.71 38.00
C ARG A 550 15.01 20.22 38.30
N LEU A 551 14.79 19.80 39.55
CA LEU A 551 14.85 18.38 39.94
C LEU A 551 13.86 17.50 39.14
N ARG A 552 12.67 18.03 38.80
CA ARG A 552 11.72 17.34 37.92
C ARG A 552 12.22 17.22 36.48
N MET A 553 12.85 18.24 35.91
CA MET A 553 13.45 18.13 34.57
C MET A 553 14.64 17.16 34.57
N GLU A 554 15.50 17.23 35.58
CA GLU A 554 16.65 16.34 35.75
C GLU A 554 16.24 14.87 35.87
N LYS A 555 15.22 14.55 36.68
CA LYS A 555 14.69 13.19 36.78
C LYS A 555 14.02 12.71 35.49
N ARG A 556 13.36 13.60 34.72
CA ARG A 556 12.82 13.26 33.39
C ARG A 556 13.94 12.98 32.38
N HIS A 557 14.96 13.83 32.29
CA HIS A 557 16.13 13.63 31.42
C HIS A 557 16.84 12.29 31.71
N ASN A 558 17.05 11.97 32.99
CA ASN A 558 17.66 10.70 33.39
C ASN A 558 16.77 9.48 33.07
N TYR A 559 15.44 9.63 33.05
CA TYR A 559 14.50 8.59 32.64
C TYR A 559 14.50 8.37 31.12
N VAL A 560 14.49 9.45 30.32
CA VAL A 560 14.67 9.37 28.85
C VAL A 560 16.01 8.72 28.51
N ARG A 561 17.10 9.11 29.17
CA ARG A 561 18.42 8.48 29.00
C ARG A 561 18.40 6.98 29.30
N LYS A 562 17.91 6.57 30.47
CA LYS A 562 17.80 5.13 30.82
C LYS A 562 16.96 4.36 29.81
N THR A 563 15.92 5.00 29.24
CA THR A 563 15.09 4.39 28.19
C THR A 563 15.88 4.18 26.91
N ALA A 564 16.66 5.18 26.47
CA ALA A 564 17.55 5.06 25.31
C ALA A 564 18.65 3.99 25.51
N GLU A 565 19.30 3.99 26.67
CA GLU A 565 20.35 3.03 27.05
C GLU A 565 19.86 1.58 27.10
N LEU A 566 18.58 1.35 27.42
CA LEU A 566 17.96 0.02 27.38
C LEU A 566 17.41 -0.34 25.99
N ALA A 567 16.95 0.65 25.21
CA ALA A 567 16.54 0.42 23.83
C ALA A 567 17.70 -0.11 22.97
N THR A 568 18.92 0.40 23.14
CA THR A 568 20.11 -0.13 22.44
C THR A 568 20.44 -1.56 22.88
N GLN A 569 20.35 -1.86 24.18
CA GLN A 569 20.61 -3.20 24.71
C GLN A 569 19.63 -4.27 24.20
N PHE A 570 18.36 -3.91 23.93
CA PHE A 570 17.34 -4.86 23.48
C PHE A 570 17.12 -4.90 21.96
N TYR A 571 17.35 -3.79 21.24
CA TYR A 571 17.07 -3.71 19.79
C TYR A 571 18.32 -3.72 18.91
N ILE A 572 19.53 -3.75 19.44
CA ILE A 572 20.77 -3.90 18.66
C ILE A 572 21.48 -5.19 19.05
N ASN A 573 21.77 -6.05 18.07
CA ASN A 573 22.48 -7.31 18.33
C ASN A 573 23.97 -7.01 18.61
N PRO A 574 24.54 -7.43 19.76
CA PRO A 574 25.90 -7.05 20.15
C PRO A 574 26.99 -7.67 19.26
N SER A 575 26.69 -8.79 18.60
CA SER A 575 27.61 -9.49 17.69
C SER A 575 27.73 -8.83 16.31
N THR A 576 26.61 -8.34 15.74
CA THR A 576 26.58 -7.72 14.40
C THR A 576 26.56 -6.19 14.45
N SER A 577 26.28 -5.59 15.62
CA SER A 577 26.06 -4.16 15.82
C SER A 577 24.95 -3.55 14.95
N GLN A 578 24.05 -4.38 14.39
CA GLN A 578 22.91 -3.96 13.59
C GLN A 578 21.60 -4.05 14.39
N PRO A 579 20.58 -3.21 14.07
CA PRO A 579 19.25 -3.36 14.64
C PRO A 579 18.65 -4.74 14.38
N ASN A 580 18.10 -5.36 15.41
CA ASN A 580 17.39 -6.64 15.36
C ASN A 580 15.91 -6.48 14.95
N VAL A 581 15.52 -5.28 14.50
CA VAL A 581 14.15 -4.92 14.16
C VAL A 581 14.06 -4.27 12.77
N SER A 582 13.03 -4.65 12.02
CA SER A 582 12.70 -4.10 10.71
C SER A 582 12.34 -2.61 10.82
N GLY A 583 11.59 -2.26 11.88
CA GLY A 583 11.29 -0.90 12.32
C GLY A 583 10.83 -0.84 13.78
N LEU A 584 10.65 0.38 14.29
CA LEU A 584 10.43 0.71 15.69
C LEU A 584 9.23 1.67 15.84
N ILE A 585 8.37 1.44 16.83
CA ILE A 585 7.24 2.32 17.16
C ILE A 585 7.44 2.89 18.57
N LEU A 586 7.32 4.21 18.69
CA LEU A 586 7.38 4.93 19.96
C LEU A 586 5.97 5.33 20.40
N ALA A 587 5.36 4.56 21.29
CA ALA A 587 4.06 4.87 21.86
C ALA A 587 4.22 5.56 23.22
N GLY A 588 3.25 6.38 23.62
CA GLY A 588 3.19 6.83 25.01
C GLY A 588 2.14 7.88 25.31
N SER A 589 2.00 8.15 26.61
CA SER A 589 1.20 9.27 27.13
C SER A 589 2.08 10.54 27.21
N ALA A 590 1.60 11.64 26.64
CA ALA A 590 2.29 12.93 26.54
C ALA A 590 3.66 12.88 25.81
N ASP A 591 4.38 14.02 25.86
CA ASP A 591 5.51 14.34 24.97
C ASP A 591 6.79 13.52 25.21
N PHE A 592 6.83 12.59 26.17
CA PHE A 592 8.04 11.84 26.55
C PHE A 592 8.68 11.06 25.38
N LYS A 593 7.83 10.45 24.55
CA LYS A 593 8.22 9.76 23.30
C LYS A 593 8.82 10.72 22.27
N THR A 594 8.37 11.97 22.25
CA THR A 594 8.86 13.04 21.38
C THR A 594 10.19 13.59 21.91
N GLU A 595 10.30 13.80 23.24
CA GLU A 595 11.57 14.09 23.93
C GLU A 595 12.61 12.99 23.63
N LEU A 596 12.24 11.70 23.66
CA LEU A 596 13.12 10.59 23.28
C LEU A 596 13.53 10.66 21.80
N SER A 597 12.55 10.74 20.88
CA SER A 597 12.77 10.72 19.42
C SER A 597 13.59 11.90 18.89
N GLN A 598 13.60 13.03 19.61
CA GLN A 598 14.35 14.24 19.26
C GLN A 598 15.67 14.37 20.03
N SER A 599 15.99 13.46 20.96
CA SER A 599 17.19 13.57 21.79
C SER A 599 18.43 12.91 21.16
N ASP A 600 19.57 13.59 21.23
CA ASP A 600 20.90 13.06 20.86
C ASP A 600 21.35 11.87 21.73
N MET A 601 20.56 11.51 22.75
CA MET A 601 20.80 10.35 23.61
C MET A 601 20.28 9.03 23.00
N PHE A 602 19.42 9.11 21.98
CA PHE A 602 18.89 7.93 21.29
C PHE A 602 19.83 7.52 20.15
N ASP A 603 20.07 6.22 19.96
CA ASP A 603 21.02 5.75 18.94
C ASP A 603 20.51 6.08 17.53
N PRO A 604 21.28 6.81 16.69
CA PRO A 604 20.88 7.14 15.33
C PRO A 604 20.49 5.94 14.46
N ARG A 605 21.01 4.74 14.74
CA ARG A 605 20.66 3.49 14.05
C ARG A 605 19.24 3.03 14.37
N LEU A 606 18.76 3.30 15.57
CA LEU A 606 17.37 3.05 15.97
C LEU A 606 16.47 4.24 15.60
N GLN A 607 16.99 5.47 15.63
CA GLN A 607 16.27 6.67 15.21
C GLN A 607 15.86 6.59 13.73
N ALA A 608 16.79 6.17 12.86
CA ALA A 608 16.55 5.88 11.44
C ALA A 608 15.64 4.66 11.18
N LYS A 609 15.18 3.98 12.24
CA LYS A 609 14.23 2.86 12.19
C LYS A 609 12.86 3.20 12.82
N ILE A 610 12.66 4.41 13.33
CA ILE A 610 11.34 4.84 13.83
C ILE A 610 10.37 4.92 12.66
N LEU A 611 9.29 4.12 12.71
CA LEU A 611 8.20 4.14 11.74
C LEU A 611 7.13 5.17 12.10
N ASN A 612 6.77 5.23 13.38
CA ASN A 612 5.74 6.15 13.88
C ASN A 612 5.89 6.46 15.37
N VAL A 613 5.28 7.57 15.78
CA VAL A 613 5.15 8.02 17.16
C VAL A 613 3.65 8.10 17.51
N VAL A 614 3.17 7.26 18.43
CA VAL A 614 1.74 6.99 18.65
C VAL A 614 1.27 7.52 20.00
N ASP A 615 0.09 8.14 20.04
CA ASP A 615 -0.61 8.52 21.28
C ASP A 615 -1.44 7.36 21.82
N VAL A 616 -1.15 6.93 23.05
CA VAL A 616 -1.93 5.93 23.77
C VAL A 616 -2.46 6.50 25.08
N SER A 617 -3.68 6.12 25.43
CA SER A 617 -4.42 6.61 26.60
C SER A 617 -3.91 5.99 27.90
N TYR A 618 -3.22 4.85 27.81
CA TYR A 618 -2.74 4.05 28.93
C TYR A 618 -1.28 3.62 28.72
N GLY A 619 -0.52 3.48 29.81
CA GLY A 619 0.82 2.90 29.79
C GLY A 619 0.85 1.38 29.86
N GLY A 620 2.06 0.81 29.85
CA GLY A 620 2.29 -0.62 30.10
C GLY A 620 1.68 -1.55 29.04
N GLU A 621 1.23 -2.73 29.47
CA GLU A 621 0.75 -3.79 28.57
C GLU A 621 -0.59 -3.46 27.89
N ASN A 622 -1.46 -2.70 28.55
CA ASN A 622 -2.68 -2.18 27.92
C ASN A 622 -2.34 -1.13 26.86
N GLY A 623 -1.37 -0.25 27.15
CA GLY A 623 -0.81 0.69 26.19
C GLY A 623 -0.13 0.01 25.00
N PHE A 624 0.55 -1.13 25.21
CA PHE A 624 1.15 -1.93 24.14
C PHE A 624 0.10 -2.47 23.17
N ASN A 625 -1.02 -2.99 23.69
CA ASN A 625 -2.12 -3.46 22.85
C ASN A 625 -2.78 -2.31 22.06
N GLN A 626 -3.04 -1.17 22.71
CA GLN A 626 -3.56 0.03 22.04
C GLN A 626 -2.57 0.56 20.98
N ALA A 627 -1.26 0.50 21.23
CA ALA A 627 -0.23 0.89 20.28
C ALA A 627 -0.17 -0.03 19.06
N ILE A 628 -0.32 -1.35 19.22
CA ILE A 628 -0.39 -2.30 18.10
C ILE A 628 -1.60 -1.97 17.21
N GLU A 629 -2.77 -1.75 17.83
CA GLU A 629 -4.02 -1.48 17.11
C GLU A 629 -4.00 -0.13 16.37
N LEU A 630 -3.50 0.93 17.00
CA LEU A 630 -3.30 2.24 16.35
C LEU A 630 -2.17 2.26 15.32
N SER A 631 -1.27 1.27 15.34
CA SER A 631 -0.20 1.10 14.33
C SER A 631 -0.59 0.15 13.20
N ALA A 632 -1.82 -0.41 13.21
CA ALA A 632 -2.20 -1.50 12.32
C ALA A 632 -2.07 -1.16 10.83
N GLU A 633 -2.35 0.08 10.43
CA GLU A 633 -2.21 0.56 9.05
C GLU A 633 -0.74 0.56 8.56
N LEU A 634 0.20 1.00 9.41
CA LEU A 634 1.63 1.04 9.09
C LEU A 634 2.29 -0.35 9.23
N LEU A 635 1.64 -1.23 9.98
CA LEU A 635 2.00 -2.64 10.15
C LEU A 635 1.12 -3.57 9.31
N ALA A 636 0.47 -3.07 8.25
CA ALA A 636 -0.42 -3.87 7.40
C ALA A 636 0.27 -5.07 6.72
N ASN A 637 1.61 -5.06 6.63
CA ASN A 637 2.43 -6.17 6.15
C ASN A 637 2.68 -7.26 7.23
N VAL A 638 2.22 -7.06 8.46
CA VAL A 638 2.40 -8.01 9.58
C VAL A 638 1.23 -8.99 9.64
N LYS A 639 1.55 -10.27 9.54
CA LYS A 639 0.59 -11.38 9.49
C LYS A 639 -0.41 -11.39 10.64
N PHE A 640 -0.02 -10.97 11.86
CA PHE A 640 -0.93 -10.78 13.00
C PHE A 640 -2.13 -9.88 12.68
N ILE A 641 -1.89 -8.76 11.99
CA ILE A 641 -2.91 -7.74 11.71
C ILE A 641 -3.80 -8.20 10.55
N GLN A 642 -3.20 -8.84 9.54
CA GLN A 642 -3.94 -9.48 8.44
C GLN A 642 -4.86 -10.59 8.98
N GLU A 643 -4.35 -11.46 9.87
CA GLU A 643 -5.12 -12.51 10.55
C GLU A 643 -6.26 -11.92 11.41
N LYS A 644 -5.99 -10.93 12.26
CA LYS A 644 -7.03 -10.26 13.05
C LYS A 644 -8.10 -9.60 12.17
N HIS A 645 -7.71 -8.93 11.09
CA HIS A 645 -8.66 -8.26 10.18
C HIS A 645 -9.51 -9.27 9.41
N LEU A 646 -8.91 -10.37 8.93
CA LEU A 646 -9.61 -11.46 8.23
C LEU A 646 -10.67 -12.12 9.12
N ILE A 647 -10.31 -12.48 10.36
CA ILE A 647 -11.24 -13.08 11.32
C ILE A 647 -12.28 -12.05 11.77
N GLY A 648 -11.89 -10.78 11.91
CA GLY A 648 -12.81 -9.67 12.16
C GLY A 648 -13.89 -9.56 11.10
N LYS A 649 -13.53 -9.61 9.81
CA LYS A 649 -14.46 -9.63 8.68
C LYS A 649 -15.37 -10.87 8.68
N TYR A 650 -14.84 -12.04 9.04
CA TYR A 650 -15.64 -13.25 9.19
C TYR A 650 -16.68 -13.13 10.32
N PHE A 651 -16.30 -12.58 11.47
CA PHE A 651 -17.24 -12.27 12.56
C PHE A 651 -18.19 -11.09 12.22
N GLU A 652 -17.80 -10.18 11.33
CA GLU A 652 -18.67 -9.10 10.84
C GLU A 652 -19.83 -9.68 10.00
N GLU A 653 -19.55 -10.55 9.03
CA GLU A 653 -20.58 -11.24 8.22
C GLU A 653 -21.52 -12.10 9.10
N ILE A 654 -21.03 -12.67 10.20
CA ILE A 654 -21.87 -13.34 11.22
C ILE A 654 -22.74 -12.33 11.99
N SER A 655 -22.16 -11.24 12.48
CA SER A 655 -22.89 -10.25 13.29
C SER A 655 -23.90 -9.40 12.52
N GLN A 656 -23.81 -9.39 11.19
CA GLN A 656 -24.76 -8.75 10.28
C GLN A 656 -25.82 -9.72 9.71
N ASP A 657 -25.84 -11.00 10.13
CA ASP A 657 -26.78 -12.04 9.67
C ASP A 657 -26.88 -12.16 8.13
N THR A 658 -25.79 -11.91 7.39
CA THR A 658 -25.81 -11.87 5.92
C THR A 658 -25.96 -13.24 5.26
N GLY A 659 -25.75 -14.31 6.04
CA GLY A 659 -25.67 -15.69 5.56
C GLY A 659 -24.52 -15.94 4.57
N LYS A 660 -23.50 -15.05 4.52
CA LYS A 660 -22.30 -15.20 3.67
C LYS A 660 -21.14 -15.88 4.41
N PHE A 661 -21.43 -16.78 5.33
CA PHE A 661 -20.41 -17.53 6.08
C PHE A 661 -20.77 -19.01 6.17
N VAL A 662 -19.75 -19.85 6.30
CA VAL A 662 -19.87 -21.28 6.57
C VAL A 662 -18.88 -21.67 7.68
N PHE A 663 -19.26 -22.65 8.50
CA PHE A 663 -18.45 -23.21 9.58
C PHE A 663 -18.68 -24.72 9.68
N GLY A 664 -17.77 -25.44 10.33
CA GLY A 664 -17.84 -26.90 10.42
C GLY A 664 -17.34 -27.59 9.14
N VAL A 665 -16.92 -28.85 9.30
CA VAL A 665 -16.13 -29.57 8.27
C VAL A 665 -16.97 -29.85 7.03
N ASP A 666 -18.08 -30.56 7.22
CA ASP A 666 -18.86 -31.10 6.10
C ASP A 666 -19.59 -29.99 5.34
N ASP A 667 -20.11 -28.96 6.01
CA ASP A 667 -20.74 -27.82 5.35
C ASP A 667 -19.74 -26.94 4.59
N THR A 668 -18.53 -26.75 5.13
CA THR A 668 -17.45 -26.07 4.41
C THR A 668 -17.03 -26.86 3.16
N LEU A 669 -17.09 -28.20 3.20
CA LEU A 669 -16.82 -29.04 2.03
C LEU A 669 -17.97 -29.03 1.01
N LYS A 670 -19.24 -29.18 1.44
CA LYS A 670 -20.43 -29.03 0.58
C LYS A 670 -20.37 -27.71 -0.19
N THR A 671 -20.12 -26.60 0.50
CA THR A 671 -20.07 -25.25 -0.10
C THR A 671 -18.81 -25.00 -0.94
N LEU A 672 -17.69 -25.66 -0.65
CA LEU A 672 -16.49 -25.64 -1.47
C LEU A 672 -16.68 -26.40 -2.80
N GLU A 673 -17.32 -27.58 -2.77
CA GLU A 673 -17.67 -28.34 -3.98
C GLU A 673 -18.66 -27.60 -4.88
N MET A 674 -19.57 -26.81 -4.31
CA MET A 674 -20.44 -25.87 -5.04
C MET A 674 -19.69 -24.63 -5.61
N GLY A 675 -18.43 -24.42 -5.26
CA GLY A 675 -17.65 -23.23 -5.66
C GLY A 675 -18.16 -21.92 -5.03
N ALA A 676 -18.90 -22.01 -3.92
CA ALA A 676 -19.53 -20.86 -3.26
C ALA A 676 -18.57 -20.08 -2.35
N VAL A 677 -17.53 -20.73 -1.84
CA VAL A 677 -16.51 -20.13 -0.96
C VAL A 677 -15.63 -19.15 -1.75
N ASP A 678 -15.46 -17.94 -1.21
CA ASP A 678 -14.49 -16.95 -1.71
C ASP A 678 -13.15 -17.12 -0.99
N ILE A 679 -13.19 -17.08 0.35
CA ILE A 679 -12.03 -17.21 1.24
C ILE A 679 -12.29 -18.38 2.20
N LEU A 680 -11.42 -19.39 2.16
CA LEU A 680 -11.43 -20.55 3.03
C LEU A 680 -10.44 -20.32 4.19
N ILE A 681 -10.95 -20.28 5.42
CA ILE A 681 -10.20 -19.95 6.63
C ILE A 681 -9.99 -21.23 7.45
N VAL A 682 -8.74 -21.64 7.66
CA VAL A 682 -8.43 -22.93 8.31
C VAL A 682 -7.33 -22.76 9.36
N TRP A 683 -7.51 -23.37 10.53
CA TRP A 683 -6.54 -23.33 11.62
C TRP A 683 -5.30 -24.19 11.33
N GLU A 684 -4.10 -23.63 11.49
CA GLU A 684 -2.81 -24.30 11.16
C GLU A 684 -2.55 -25.65 11.85
N ASN A 685 -3.24 -25.95 12.97
CA ASN A 685 -3.13 -27.21 13.72
C ASN A 685 -4.47 -27.99 13.78
N LEU A 686 -5.31 -27.89 12.75
CA LEU A 686 -6.54 -28.69 12.61
C LEU A 686 -6.23 -30.21 12.56
N ASP A 687 -6.63 -30.92 13.61
CA ASP A 687 -6.33 -32.35 13.85
C ASP A 687 -7.28 -33.33 13.11
N ILE A 688 -7.71 -32.95 11.89
CA ILE A 688 -8.62 -33.74 11.03
C ILE A 688 -7.84 -34.42 9.90
N THR A 689 -8.12 -35.71 9.71
CA THR A 689 -7.62 -36.53 8.61
C THR A 689 -8.74 -36.87 7.63
N ARG A 690 -8.39 -36.90 6.34
CA ARG A 690 -9.23 -37.34 5.23
C ARG A 690 -8.79 -38.73 4.82
N TYR A 691 -9.73 -39.66 4.87
CA TYR A 691 -9.56 -41.04 4.45
C TYR A 691 -10.31 -41.28 3.15
N THR A 692 -9.63 -41.81 2.13
CA THR A 692 -10.30 -42.42 0.96
C THR A 692 -10.44 -43.91 1.24
N LEU A 693 -11.66 -44.30 1.63
CA LEU A 693 -12.02 -45.66 1.95
C LEU A 693 -12.64 -46.31 0.72
N LYS A 694 -12.18 -47.50 0.33
CA LYS A 694 -12.78 -48.25 -0.78
C LYS A 694 -13.51 -49.49 -0.26
N ASN A 695 -14.75 -49.66 -0.68
CA ASN A 695 -15.48 -50.90 -0.45
C ASN A 695 -14.98 -51.98 -1.42
N ILE A 696 -14.49 -53.10 -0.88
CA ILE A 696 -13.93 -54.22 -1.65
C ILE A 696 -15.01 -54.91 -2.51
N THR A 697 -16.27 -54.89 -2.06
CA THR A 697 -17.39 -55.60 -2.68
C THR A 697 -18.16 -54.75 -3.70
N THR A 698 -18.42 -53.47 -3.41
CA THR A 698 -19.13 -52.59 -4.37
C THR A 698 -18.17 -51.81 -5.29
N GLY A 699 -16.90 -51.68 -4.89
CA GLY A 699 -15.88 -50.90 -5.62
C GLY A 699 -15.96 -49.38 -5.39
N GLU A 700 -16.97 -48.90 -4.66
CA GLU A 700 -17.21 -47.49 -4.38
C GLU A 700 -16.14 -46.90 -3.46
N VAL A 701 -15.84 -45.61 -3.65
CA VAL A 701 -14.86 -44.86 -2.85
C VAL A 701 -15.61 -43.85 -1.99
N ILE A 702 -15.63 -44.11 -0.69
CA ILE A 702 -16.24 -43.27 0.33
C ILE A 702 -15.15 -42.38 0.94
N ILE A 703 -15.35 -41.07 0.90
CA ILE A 703 -14.46 -40.12 1.56
C ILE A 703 -15.00 -39.87 2.97
N LYS A 704 -14.20 -40.12 4.00
CA LYS A 704 -14.54 -39.80 5.40
C LYS A 704 -13.54 -38.81 6.00
N HIS A 705 -14.05 -37.86 6.78
CA HIS A 705 -13.26 -36.93 7.57
C HIS A 705 -13.38 -37.35 9.04
N LEU A 706 -12.24 -37.60 9.69
CA LEU A 706 -12.20 -38.13 11.06
C LEU A 706 -11.28 -37.28 11.94
N ASN A 707 -11.69 -37.06 13.19
CA ASN A 707 -10.83 -36.57 14.26
C ASN A 707 -9.99 -37.71 14.84
N LYS A 708 -8.86 -37.40 15.50
CA LYS A 708 -8.00 -38.38 16.21
C LYS A 708 -8.76 -39.36 17.11
N GLU A 709 -9.79 -38.91 17.80
CA GLU A 709 -10.60 -39.77 18.69
C GLU A 709 -11.38 -40.81 17.87
N GLN A 710 -11.97 -40.38 16.74
CA GLN A 710 -12.72 -41.21 15.80
C GLN A 710 -11.81 -42.13 14.95
N GLU A 711 -10.51 -41.86 14.85
CA GLU A 711 -9.54 -42.81 14.27
C GLU A 711 -9.38 -44.09 15.12
N SER A 712 -9.68 -44.03 16.43
CA SER A 712 -9.58 -45.21 17.31
C SER A 712 -10.79 -46.16 17.21
N ASP A 713 -11.93 -45.64 16.76
CA ASP A 713 -13.17 -46.41 16.56
C ASP A 713 -13.12 -47.25 15.27
N GLN A 714 -12.79 -48.53 15.39
CA GLN A 714 -12.83 -49.50 14.28
C GLN A 714 -14.18 -49.57 13.54
N LYS A 715 -15.28 -49.13 14.18
CA LYS A 715 -16.60 -48.99 13.55
C LYS A 715 -16.59 -48.04 12.34
N ASN A 716 -15.76 -47.00 12.36
CA ASN A 716 -15.71 -46.00 11.29
C ASN A 716 -15.09 -46.55 9.98
N PHE A 717 -14.32 -47.65 10.09
CA PHE A 717 -13.71 -48.38 8.98
C PHE A 717 -14.55 -49.56 8.48
N ARG A 718 -15.77 -49.74 9.01
CA ARG A 718 -16.76 -50.67 8.47
C ARG A 718 -17.92 -49.93 7.81
N ASP A 719 -18.52 -50.58 6.84
CA ASP A 719 -19.67 -50.06 6.10
C ASP A 719 -20.97 -50.26 6.90
N SER A 720 -21.82 -49.22 6.93
CA SER A 720 -23.01 -49.17 7.80
C SER A 720 -24.12 -50.12 7.40
N THR A 721 -24.17 -50.51 6.12
CA THR A 721 -25.23 -51.36 5.55
C THR A 721 -24.76 -52.79 5.31
N THR A 722 -23.50 -52.99 4.95
CA THR A 722 -22.95 -54.32 4.61
C THR A 722 -22.07 -54.95 5.69
N ASN A 723 -21.63 -54.20 6.71
CA ASN A 723 -20.60 -54.61 7.68
C ASN A 723 -19.24 -55.00 7.05
N ALA A 724 -19.04 -54.76 5.75
CA ALA A 724 -17.77 -55.01 5.08
C ALA A 724 -16.67 -54.09 5.64
N GLU A 725 -15.44 -54.60 5.67
CA GLU A 725 -14.27 -53.81 6.04
C GLU A 725 -13.84 -52.96 4.83
N LEU A 726 -13.71 -51.65 5.06
CA LEU A 726 -13.36 -50.69 4.03
C LEU A 726 -11.84 -50.54 3.97
N GLU A 727 -11.24 -50.76 2.79
CA GLU A 727 -9.80 -50.64 2.60
C GLU A 727 -9.38 -49.16 2.56
N VAL A 728 -8.41 -48.78 3.39
CA VAL A 728 -7.80 -47.43 3.34
C VAL A 728 -6.88 -47.34 2.14
N GLN A 729 -7.31 -46.69 1.05
CA GLN A 729 -6.45 -46.42 -0.09
C GLN A 729 -5.46 -45.28 0.21
N GLU A 730 -5.95 -44.20 0.84
CA GLU A 730 -5.14 -43.03 1.17
C GLU A 730 -5.56 -42.42 2.52
N LYS A 731 -4.56 -42.13 3.37
CA LYS A 731 -4.71 -41.33 4.58
C LYS A 731 -3.93 -40.03 4.39
N MET A 732 -4.63 -38.90 4.30
CA MET A 732 -4.04 -37.58 4.16
C MET A 732 -4.57 -36.62 5.24
N SER A 733 -3.79 -35.60 5.58
CA SER A 733 -4.23 -34.54 6.49
C SER A 733 -5.13 -33.56 5.74
N LEU A 734 -6.28 -33.16 6.30
CA LEU A 734 -7.24 -32.31 5.58
C LEU A 734 -6.64 -30.96 5.17
N LEU A 735 -5.77 -30.39 6.02
CA LEU A 735 -4.98 -29.18 5.74
C LEU A 735 -4.08 -29.32 4.50
N GLU A 736 -3.53 -30.52 4.28
CA GLU A 736 -2.62 -30.84 3.19
C GLU A 736 -3.37 -31.08 1.88
N TRP A 737 -4.57 -31.68 1.96
CA TRP A 737 -5.51 -31.72 0.85
C TRP A 737 -5.91 -30.30 0.41
N PHE A 738 -6.33 -29.44 1.34
CA PHE A 738 -6.63 -28.04 1.03
C PHE A 738 -5.44 -27.33 0.38
N ALA A 739 -4.24 -27.44 0.94
CA ALA A 739 -3.02 -26.78 0.43
C ALA A 739 -2.55 -27.26 -0.97
N ASN A 740 -3.13 -28.35 -1.48
CA ASN A 740 -2.89 -28.88 -2.82
C ASN A 740 -4.07 -28.65 -3.77
N GLU A 741 -5.31 -28.63 -3.27
CA GLU A 741 -6.52 -28.66 -4.12
C GLU A 741 -7.33 -27.36 -4.16
N TYR A 742 -7.10 -26.38 -3.26
CA TYR A 742 -7.85 -25.11 -3.19
C TYR A 742 -8.02 -24.40 -4.56
N ARG A 743 -6.97 -24.41 -5.39
CA ARG A 743 -6.95 -23.84 -6.74
C ARG A 743 -7.99 -24.43 -7.69
N LYS A 744 -8.43 -25.67 -7.48
CA LYS A 744 -9.48 -26.32 -8.28
C LYS A 744 -10.86 -25.70 -8.06
N PHE A 745 -11.12 -25.25 -6.82
CA PHE A 745 -12.39 -24.66 -6.39
C PHE A 745 -12.44 -23.14 -6.59
N GLY A 746 -11.29 -22.51 -6.84
CA GLY A 746 -11.20 -21.07 -7.10
C GLY A 746 -11.45 -20.20 -5.87
N CYS A 747 -11.19 -20.72 -4.66
CA CYS A 747 -11.13 -19.95 -3.41
C CYS A 747 -9.69 -19.55 -3.08
N THR A 748 -9.50 -18.53 -2.24
CA THR A 748 -8.23 -18.31 -1.53
C THR A 748 -8.20 -19.15 -0.26
N LEU A 749 -7.03 -19.67 0.12
CA LEU A 749 -6.83 -20.47 1.33
C LEU A 749 -5.98 -19.66 2.32
N GLU A 750 -6.50 -19.43 3.52
CA GLU A 750 -5.85 -18.69 4.58
C GLU A 750 -5.60 -19.57 5.81
N PHE A 751 -4.35 -19.60 6.28
CA PHE A 751 -3.96 -20.32 7.48
C PHE A 751 -3.93 -19.38 8.69
N VAL A 752 -4.84 -19.62 9.63
CA VAL A 752 -5.03 -18.84 10.86
C VAL A 752 -4.43 -19.56 12.06
N THR A 753 -4.00 -18.82 13.08
CA THR A 753 -3.54 -19.36 14.37
C THR A 753 -4.55 -19.15 15.52
N ASN A 754 -4.25 -19.69 16.70
CA ASN A 754 -5.00 -19.47 17.94
C ASN A 754 -4.36 -18.41 18.86
N LYS A 755 -3.42 -17.58 18.35
CA LYS A 755 -2.61 -16.66 19.14
C LYS A 755 -3.31 -15.33 19.46
N SER A 756 -4.12 -14.81 18.54
CA SER A 756 -5.02 -13.68 18.84
C SER A 756 -6.29 -14.15 19.55
N GLN A 757 -6.98 -13.25 20.23
CA GLN A 757 -8.22 -13.56 20.94
C GLN A 757 -9.33 -14.02 19.99
N GLU A 758 -9.42 -13.37 18.83
CA GLU A 758 -10.32 -13.67 17.73
C GLU A 758 -10.04 -15.06 17.14
N GLY A 759 -8.77 -15.39 16.92
CA GLY A 759 -8.33 -16.73 16.49
C GLY A 759 -8.63 -17.81 17.52
N SER A 760 -8.46 -17.51 18.81
CA SER A 760 -8.85 -18.43 19.89
C SER A 760 -10.36 -18.70 19.92
N GLN A 761 -11.18 -17.68 19.64
CA GLN A 761 -12.65 -17.81 19.49
C GLN A 761 -13.01 -18.61 18.23
N PHE A 762 -12.34 -18.37 17.09
CA PHE A 762 -12.55 -19.13 15.85
C PHE A 762 -12.25 -20.63 16.05
N CYS A 763 -11.09 -20.97 16.62
CA CYS A 763 -10.70 -22.36 16.85
C CYS A 763 -11.61 -23.08 17.85
N ARG A 764 -12.04 -22.40 18.94
CA ARG A 764 -12.85 -23.03 20.01
C ARG A 764 -14.35 -23.01 19.77
N GLY A 765 -14.87 -22.02 19.06
CA GLY A 765 -16.30 -21.84 18.81
C GLY A 765 -16.78 -22.46 17.50
N PHE A 766 -15.95 -22.41 16.45
CA PHE A 766 -16.32 -22.79 15.07
C PHE A 766 -15.53 -24.01 14.56
N GLY A 767 -14.84 -24.73 15.47
CA GLY A 767 -14.07 -25.94 15.13
C GLY A 767 -12.77 -25.70 14.35
N GLY A 768 -12.34 -24.44 14.18
CA GLY A 768 -11.11 -24.10 13.45
C GLY A 768 -11.18 -24.25 11.93
N ILE A 769 -12.38 -24.38 11.36
CA ILE A 769 -12.62 -24.37 9.92
C ILE A 769 -13.89 -23.58 9.59
N GLY A 770 -13.81 -22.74 8.56
CA GLY A 770 -14.95 -22.02 8.02
C GLY A 770 -14.56 -21.26 6.76
N GLY A 771 -15.49 -20.48 6.22
CA GLY A 771 -15.23 -19.67 5.03
C GLY A 771 -16.18 -18.51 4.87
N ILE A 772 -15.76 -17.52 4.10
CA ILE A 772 -16.59 -16.41 3.63
C ILE A 772 -17.11 -16.79 2.24
N LEU A 773 -18.43 -16.73 2.06
CA LEU A 773 -19.12 -17.13 0.84
C LEU A 773 -19.33 -15.92 -0.10
N ARG A 774 -19.27 -16.18 -1.41
CA ARG A 774 -19.52 -15.19 -2.47
C ARG A 774 -20.97 -14.69 -2.52
N TYR A 775 -21.89 -15.52 -2.05
CA TYR A 775 -23.32 -15.28 -2.03
C TYR A 775 -23.94 -16.04 -0.85
N GLN A 776 -25.10 -15.58 -0.38
CA GLN A 776 -25.85 -16.25 0.67
C GLN A 776 -26.31 -17.63 0.18
N LEU A 777 -26.11 -18.66 1.01
CA LEU A 777 -26.43 -20.05 0.69
C LEU A 777 -27.12 -20.70 1.89
N ASP A 778 -28.34 -21.22 1.68
CA ASP A 778 -29.11 -21.82 2.78
C ASP A 778 -28.71 -23.28 3.00
N ILE A 779 -27.74 -23.46 3.92
CA ILE A 779 -27.10 -24.75 4.23
C ILE A 779 -28.13 -25.78 4.73
N ARG A 780 -29.20 -25.34 5.41
CA ARG A 780 -30.19 -26.24 6.05
C ARG A 780 -30.96 -27.10 5.05
N SER A 781 -31.17 -26.59 3.83
CA SER A 781 -31.90 -27.31 2.78
C SER A 781 -31.19 -28.56 2.24
N PHE A 782 -29.94 -28.81 2.66
CA PHE A 782 -29.14 -29.97 2.23
C PHE A 782 -29.09 -31.12 3.25
N ASP A 783 -29.53 -30.92 4.49
CA ASP A 783 -29.56 -31.97 5.52
C ASP A 783 -30.89 -32.73 5.57
N GLU A 784 -31.97 -32.17 4.99
CA GLU A 784 -33.26 -32.86 4.87
C GLU A 784 -33.32 -33.86 3.70
N LEU A 785 -32.32 -33.85 2.81
CA LEU A 785 -32.18 -34.80 1.69
C LEU A 785 -31.40 -36.06 2.09
N SER A 786 -31.89 -36.78 3.10
CA SER A 786 -31.38 -38.10 3.45
C SER A 786 -31.68 -39.15 2.37
N ASP A 787 -30.89 -40.24 2.35
CA ASP A 787 -30.79 -41.17 1.20
C ASP A 787 -32.11 -41.84 0.75
N ASP A 788 -33.15 -41.87 1.60
CA ASP A 788 -34.46 -42.47 1.31
C ASP A 788 -35.18 -41.82 0.11
N GLU A 789 -35.04 -40.49 -0.09
CA GLU A 789 -35.62 -39.82 -1.28
C GLU A 789 -34.81 -40.12 -2.54
N LEU A 790 -33.48 -40.26 -2.46
CA LEU A 790 -32.65 -40.65 -3.61
C LEU A 790 -32.93 -42.09 -4.06
N ALA A 791 -33.12 -43.02 -3.12
CA ALA A 791 -33.59 -44.37 -3.43
C ALA A 791 -34.94 -44.36 -4.17
N THR A 792 -35.85 -43.46 -3.77
CA THR A 792 -37.14 -43.27 -4.43
C THR A 792 -36.98 -42.71 -5.85
N ILE A 793 -36.11 -41.71 -6.06
CA ILE A 793 -35.83 -41.14 -7.39
C ILE A 793 -35.22 -42.20 -8.34
N VAL A 794 -34.32 -43.05 -7.85
CA VAL A 794 -33.71 -44.15 -8.63
C VAL A 794 -34.75 -45.21 -9.04
N GLN A 795 -35.74 -45.52 -8.20
CA GLN A 795 -36.85 -46.38 -8.64
C GLN A 795 -37.64 -45.75 -9.80
N TRP A 796 -37.88 -44.44 -9.76
CA TRP A 796 -38.61 -43.74 -10.83
C TRP A 796 -37.84 -43.63 -12.16
N THR A 797 -36.51 -43.59 -12.15
CA THR A 797 -35.72 -43.68 -13.41
C THR A 797 -35.80 -45.08 -14.04
N GLY A 798 -35.78 -46.15 -13.23
CA GLY A 798 -36.03 -47.52 -13.70
C GLY A 798 -37.45 -47.73 -14.26
N VAL A 799 -38.46 -47.08 -13.67
CA VAL A 799 -39.83 -47.05 -14.22
C VAL A 799 -39.88 -46.30 -15.56
N LYS A 800 -39.10 -45.23 -15.73
CA LYS A 800 -39.02 -44.46 -16.98
C LYS A 800 -38.47 -45.28 -18.15
N GLU A 801 -37.47 -46.14 -17.92
CA GLU A 801 -36.97 -47.11 -18.92
C GLU A 801 -38.00 -48.20 -19.27
N ARG A 802 -38.77 -48.68 -18.29
CA ARG A 802 -39.81 -49.70 -18.54
C ARG A 802 -40.99 -49.14 -19.33
N LEU A 803 -41.42 -47.91 -19.02
CA LEU A 803 -42.49 -47.23 -19.77
C LEU A 803 -42.05 -46.84 -21.19
N SER A 804 -40.82 -46.36 -21.40
CA SER A 804 -40.36 -46.02 -22.74
C SER A 804 -40.24 -47.23 -23.67
N ARG A 805 -39.93 -48.42 -23.14
CA ARG A 805 -39.99 -49.69 -23.90
C ARG A 805 -41.43 -50.18 -24.14
N ALA A 806 -42.38 -49.90 -23.24
CA ALA A 806 -43.77 -50.30 -23.40
C ALA A 806 -44.51 -49.49 -24.49
N VAL A 807 -44.26 -48.18 -24.57
CA VAL A 807 -44.94 -47.25 -25.49
C VAL A 807 -44.65 -47.53 -26.98
N VAL A 808 -43.55 -48.21 -27.30
CA VAL A 808 -43.19 -48.56 -28.70
C VAL A 808 -44.06 -49.69 -29.26
N THR A 809 -44.74 -50.48 -28.42
CA THR A 809 -45.29 -51.79 -28.81
C THR A 809 -46.82 -51.80 -29.04
N ILE A 810 -47.55 -50.74 -28.65
CA ILE A 810 -49.03 -50.71 -28.73
C ILE A 810 -49.51 -49.48 -29.49
N GLY A 811 -49.67 -49.61 -30.81
CA GLY A 811 -50.42 -48.66 -31.63
C GLY A 811 -51.91 -48.96 -31.58
N GLY A 812 -52.74 -48.02 -31.11
CA GLY A 812 -54.20 -48.18 -31.12
C GLY A 812 -54.97 -47.28 -30.16
N THR A 813 -55.54 -46.19 -30.69
CA THR A 813 -56.81 -45.56 -30.28
C THR A 813 -57.35 -45.78 -28.85
N THR A 814 -57.31 -44.74 -28.00
CA THR A 814 -58.49 -44.27 -27.21
C THR A 814 -58.20 -42.95 -26.50
N ALA A 815 -58.95 -41.89 -26.82
CA ALA A 815 -58.69 -40.54 -26.31
C ALA A 815 -59.01 -40.34 -24.80
N GLN A 816 -59.80 -41.22 -24.19
CA GLN A 816 -60.17 -41.11 -22.77
C GLN A 816 -59.03 -41.46 -21.80
N ALA A 817 -58.16 -42.42 -22.14
CA ALA A 817 -57.00 -42.76 -21.29
C ALA A 817 -56.04 -41.58 -21.12
N HIS A 818 -55.82 -40.82 -22.20
CA HIS A 818 -54.90 -39.68 -22.21
C HIS A 818 -55.36 -38.54 -21.27
N CYS A 819 -56.67 -38.32 -21.14
CA CYS A 819 -57.21 -37.25 -20.29
C CYS A 819 -57.16 -37.59 -18.79
N GLN A 820 -57.23 -38.88 -18.43
CA GLN A 820 -57.13 -39.35 -17.04
C GLN A 820 -55.69 -39.24 -16.52
N VAL A 821 -54.70 -39.60 -17.36
CA VAL A 821 -53.27 -39.49 -17.04
C VAL A 821 -52.84 -38.03 -16.94
N GLN A 822 -53.38 -37.13 -17.79
CA GLN A 822 -53.02 -35.71 -17.78
C GLN A 822 -53.30 -35.05 -16.41
N ARG A 823 -54.47 -35.29 -15.81
CA ARG A 823 -54.83 -34.71 -14.50
C ARG A 823 -53.92 -35.16 -13.35
N LEU A 824 -53.52 -36.43 -13.34
CA LEU A 824 -52.55 -36.97 -12.37
C LEU A 824 -51.10 -36.48 -12.63
N PHE A 825 -50.82 -35.95 -13.82
CA PHE A 825 -49.57 -35.24 -14.11
C PHE A 825 -49.61 -33.79 -13.61
N ASP A 826 -50.72 -33.08 -13.86
CA ASP A 826 -50.85 -31.67 -13.49
C ASP A 826 -50.83 -31.45 -11.96
N GLU A 827 -51.45 -32.32 -11.15
CA GLU A 827 -51.41 -32.25 -9.68
C GLU A 827 -50.03 -32.53 -9.04
N ARG A 828 -49.05 -33.04 -9.80
CA ARG A 828 -47.66 -33.24 -9.33
C ARG A 828 -46.61 -32.43 -10.11
N LEU A 829 -47.04 -31.53 -10.99
CA LEU A 829 -46.15 -30.74 -11.82
C LEU A 829 -45.57 -29.51 -11.10
N GLU A 830 -46.05 -29.12 -9.92
CA GLU A 830 -45.54 -27.95 -9.19
C GLU A 830 -44.03 -28.02 -8.93
N VAL A 831 -43.47 -29.17 -8.54
CA VAL A 831 -42.01 -29.34 -8.30
C VAL A 831 -41.19 -29.16 -9.59
N VAL A 832 -41.72 -29.63 -10.73
CA VAL A 832 -41.05 -29.46 -12.04
C VAL A 832 -41.28 -28.06 -12.60
N VAL A 833 -42.40 -27.40 -12.26
CA VAL A 833 -42.63 -25.98 -12.53
C VAL A 833 -41.73 -25.10 -11.65
N ILE A 834 -41.38 -25.52 -10.43
CA ILE A 834 -40.34 -24.86 -9.61
C ILE A 834 -38.99 -24.98 -10.31
N MET A 835 -38.52 -26.19 -10.68
CA MET A 835 -37.23 -26.29 -11.39
C MET A 835 -37.22 -25.62 -12.78
N LYS A 836 -38.36 -25.54 -13.50
CA LYS A 836 -38.45 -24.73 -14.72
C LYS A 836 -38.55 -23.23 -14.43
N LYS A 837 -39.16 -22.81 -13.32
CA LYS A 837 -39.09 -21.44 -12.81
C LYS A 837 -37.67 -21.11 -12.40
N ASP A 838 -36.89 -22.00 -11.81
CA ASP A 838 -35.48 -21.75 -11.47
C ASP A 838 -34.59 -21.69 -12.70
N LEU A 839 -34.87 -22.49 -13.73
CA LEU A 839 -34.14 -22.35 -15.01
C LEU A 839 -34.52 -21.06 -15.74
N LEU A 840 -35.81 -20.69 -15.75
CA LEU A 840 -36.28 -19.43 -16.32
C LEU A 840 -35.83 -18.23 -15.49
N LEU A 841 -35.82 -18.30 -14.17
CA LEU A 841 -35.26 -17.29 -13.26
C LEU A 841 -33.75 -17.23 -13.43
N ARG A 842 -33.01 -18.33 -13.60
CA ARG A 842 -31.58 -18.26 -13.95
C ARG A 842 -31.34 -17.57 -15.30
N ILE A 843 -32.22 -17.75 -16.29
CA ILE A 843 -32.15 -17.04 -17.59
C ILE A 843 -32.58 -15.57 -17.47
N GLN A 844 -33.63 -15.30 -16.70
CA GLN A 844 -34.25 -13.98 -16.53
C GLN A 844 -33.47 -13.10 -15.56
N TYR A 845 -32.85 -13.67 -14.53
CA TYR A 845 -31.88 -13.05 -13.63
C TYR A 845 -30.53 -12.79 -14.31
N GLN A 846 -30.14 -13.62 -15.29
CA GLN A 846 -29.05 -13.30 -16.22
C GLN A 846 -29.40 -12.15 -17.18
N GLN A 847 -30.69 -11.86 -17.41
CA GLN A 847 -31.12 -10.60 -18.06
C GLN A 847 -31.22 -9.44 -17.06
N GLU A 848 -31.74 -9.67 -15.84
CA GLU A 848 -31.86 -8.64 -14.81
C GLU A 848 -30.50 -8.15 -14.30
N LYS A 849 -29.45 -8.97 -14.34
CA LYS A 849 -28.05 -8.54 -14.11
C LYS A 849 -27.57 -7.42 -15.04
N TYR A 850 -28.27 -7.16 -16.15
CA TYR A 850 -28.02 -6.03 -17.06
C TYR A 850 -29.06 -4.90 -16.96
N LEU A 851 -30.19 -5.10 -16.25
CA LEU A 851 -31.25 -4.08 -16.12
C LEU A 851 -30.90 -2.84 -15.26
N PRO A 852 -30.20 -2.92 -14.10
CA PRO A 852 -29.92 -1.72 -13.31
C PRO A 852 -28.98 -0.74 -14.03
N ILE A 853 -28.21 -1.22 -15.02
CA ILE A 853 -27.38 -0.38 -15.89
C ILE A 853 -28.25 0.43 -16.87
N TRP A 854 -29.43 -0.07 -17.26
CA TRP A 854 -30.33 0.61 -18.19
C TRP A 854 -31.29 1.59 -17.51
N VAL A 855 -31.79 1.28 -16.31
CA VAL A 855 -32.69 2.19 -15.58
C VAL A 855 -31.97 3.48 -15.17
N VAL A 856 -30.68 3.40 -14.82
CA VAL A 856 -29.83 4.56 -14.49
C VAL A 856 -29.33 5.30 -15.75
N MET A 857 -29.61 4.80 -16.96
CA MET A 857 -29.38 5.49 -18.24
C MET A 857 -30.68 6.04 -18.87
N ALA A 858 -31.81 5.98 -18.17
CA ALA A 858 -33.13 6.43 -18.64
C ALA A 858 -33.72 7.62 -17.84
N LEU A 859 -32.91 8.22 -16.96
CA LEU A 859 -33.16 9.46 -16.21
C LEU A 859 -31.96 10.40 -16.36
#